data_AF-A0A5C9EKZ5-F1
#
_entry.id   AF-A0A5C9EKZ5-F1
#
_cell.length_a   1.000
_cell.length_b   1.000
_cell.length_c   1.000
_cell.angle_alpha   90.00
_cell.angle_beta   90.00
_cell.angle_gamma   90.00
#
_symmetry.space_group_name_H-M   'P 1'
#
loop_
_entity.id
_entity.type
_entity.pdbx_description
1 polymer ?
#
loop_
_entity_poly.entity_id
_entity_poly.type
_entity_poly.pdbx_seq_one_letter_code
_entity_poly.pdbx_strand_id
1 'polypeptide(L)'
;MKKKIYMKSQFSNKNYKNYKTYGFTGARDPSGGGRFKYRPFKKGSRKRSIILIIIIAAIAITLLTIFVFWPIYWASINLNYQLYNNKAGGLNFIDINFLNFWSNFFFWNKTSLIGAFIGTIIMSIPPDRILLTSLGTRLRFGKPSRKKTLLFWWTAGFFIFYLFGHLIDVTGQFSWTVYLIEQGEIDFNLFTIIPNAFGVLLNPESLDITSIFIYQNLFLPIILFTLGVFIFRAALKVFQNIYIRRNDYQLVANGLFIGSLVFGIIFFYLPTLALDGIQLTQIWAIVLGFFALLGFGLFVTVYGRLKQSQDPRNYMIFTPEKKLLGITGIIILIIIVMPLILSVGTIINLTNTEVYRTQQWETKFKRQVEWTTVTAGLDMFEERPIANFTRTTNSTEDEQMIRQIRQYDQDFAVQTISAKIATTFEGLADSDIVYFNNTEYWVAPKTVKLSQFAGDPVATNTQLYDHVEGFLAIDTFNGDLVNVTEVFNITENYPIFFGESESPRYLRQQGLEFTERLGGYDTNILLDTEWKGGIEKNNFTYQGDPDGTLTGLEGFYYTAGLGLWGYVTQPEHKYLINRNIKSRVQNILLPNMRIDADPYLVFNSASGEMYYAISIFTSIPVSSYSTTPIYRFLGVCLIDQWNGGLTFYENPTLNTTGDPTYPLWKFIRNSYDWKSAPDWLEIQMRYPEELYELQLEANYRYHVDDFVTWRRGDDFHERPEDGDVFYIETNLGEGIEFVGLDLVEYLGQEARTLAGMYFVRHGEYLGEAIFYHTRQETVNRLIGPKTARDSYVSEATQTFTLIEGARNGNTLIYPLLSSIYYYIPTYSTVGDIQNLNLAGFVNGFSRSVGYGDDADDAYNDIEEFPPGSFTLNSTADSPDKDGRFTLSWSESQYADSYEIYQNNTLLAELDSSQRTYEISGLTNGDYKFEVVALNDYGESSDDIEVTVLITIDYEVSMETEIVHPDDLARFRITLENINTNFSAAPVSGINVSLTLYAENNSTEFTIYGFESPLLNTTQKTLNSIETNYTVINNEELLSGEGLIVSGWVNSSISDAIIRYRWTIVIPGEDIEITDLEPISVLKF
;
A
#
# COMPACT_ATOMS: atom_id res chain seq x y z
N MET A 1 48.02 22.45 -49.79
CA MET A 1 49.39 22.36 -50.34
C MET A 1 50.07 23.73 -50.23
N LYS A 2 51.29 23.79 -49.64
CA LYS A 2 52.37 24.82 -49.74
C LYS A 2 52.02 26.33 -49.66
N LYS A 3 52.45 27.00 -48.58
CA LYS A 3 53.66 27.87 -48.44
C LYS A 3 53.57 29.20 -49.22
N LYS A 4 53.44 30.35 -48.55
CA LYS A 4 54.48 31.21 -47.93
C LYS A 4 55.22 32.13 -48.92
N ILE A 5 55.35 33.40 -48.51
CA ILE A 5 56.48 34.34 -48.72
C ILE A 5 56.38 35.38 -49.88
N TYR A 6 56.00 36.60 -49.46
CA TYR A 6 56.78 37.87 -49.45
C TYR A 6 57.27 38.59 -50.72
N MET A 7 57.03 39.92 -50.64
CA MET A 7 57.80 41.12 -51.06
C MET A 7 57.45 41.78 -52.41
N LYS A 8 57.61 43.10 -52.62
CA LYS A 8 57.60 44.37 -51.83
C LYS A 8 57.95 45.50 -52.83
N SER A 9 57.67 46.76 -52.44
CA SER A 9 58.29 48.03 -52.91
C SER A 9 57.49 48.79 -53.99
N GLN A 10 57.35 50.13 -54.04
CA GLN A 10 57.88 51.34 -53.34
C GLN A 10 56.75 52.43 -53.33
N PHE A 11 56.67 53.47 -52.48
CA PHE A 11 57.50 54.67 -52.26
C PHE A 11 57.03 55.36 -50.94
N SER A 12 57.86 55.64 -49.92
CA SER A 12 58.70 56.85 -49.64
C SER A 12 57.97 58.19 -49.40
N ASN A 13 57.99 58.75 -48.16
CA ASN A 13 58.90 59.85 -47.73
C ASN A 13 58.74 60.29 -46.23
N LYS A 14 59.88 60.41 -45.52
CA LYS A 14 60.27 61.30 -44.36
C LYS A 14 59.45 61.31 -43.05
N ASN A 15 60.01 61.37 -41.83
CA ASN A 15 61.37 61.59 -41.33
C ASN A 15 61.50 61.17 -39.83
N TYR A 16 62.72 60.76 -39.45
CA TYR A 16 63.16 60.26 -38.13
C TYR A 16 63.74 61.35 -37.20
N LYS A 17 63.70 61.08 -35.88
CA LYS A 17 64.71 61.33 -34.79
C LYS A 17 64.01 61.06 -33.43
N ASN A 18 64.54 60.46 -32.36
CA ASN A 18 65.83 59.83 -32.02
C ASN A 18 65.63 58.98 -30.73
N TYR A 19 66.44 57.94 -30.56
CA TYR A 19 66.50 56.99 -29.45
C TYR A 19 67.01 57.57 -28.12
N LYS A 20 66.70 56.92 -26.98
CA LYS A 20 67.63 56.74 -25.85
C LYS A 20 67.26 55.55 -24.94
N THR A 21 68.17 54.58 -24.89
CA THR A 21 68.34 53.51 -23.89
C THR A 21 69.03 54.05 -22.63
N TYR A 22 68.78 53.46 -21.46
CA TYR A 22 69.59 53.68 -20.25
C TYR A 22 70.14 52.36 -19.70
N GLY A 23 71.47 52.30 -19.60
CA GLY A 23 72.23 51.31 -18.84
C GLY A 23 72.67 51.87 -17.48
N PHE A 24 73.03 50.95 -16.60
CA PHE A 24 73.56 51.12 -15.24
C PHE A 24 74.91 51.86 -15.20
N THR A 25 75.13 52.72 -14.18
CA THR A 25 76.39 52.85 -13.40
C THR A 25 76.25 53.89 -12.27
N GLY A 26 76.51 53.45 -11.02
CA GLY A 26 77.48 54.02 -10.09
C GLY A 26 77.42 55.48 -9.59
N ALA A 27 77.13 55.60 -8.28
CA ALA A 27 77.76 56.48 -7.28
C ALA A 27 77.61 58.02 -7.37
N ARG A 28 76.81 58.59 -6.45
CA ARG A 28 77.21 59.55 -5.39
C ARG A 28 75.95 60.11 -4.69
N ASP A 29 75.88 59.91 -3.38
CA ASP A 29 75.08 60.71 -2.42
C ASP A 29 75.91 61.98 -2.05
N PRO A 30 75.41 63.09 -1.45
CA PRO A 30 74.12 63.24 -0.77
C PRO A 30 73.35 64.57 -0.98
N SER A 31 72.13 64.58 -0.43
CA SER A 31 71.32 65.74 0.02
C SER A 31 70.40 66.44 -1.00
N GLY A 32 69.13 66.57 -0.61
CA GLY A 32 68.14 67.44 -1.26
C GLY A 32 66.79 66.76 -1.53
N GLY A 33 65.89 66.81 -0.55
CA GLY A 33 64.54 66.25 -0.67
C GLY A 33 63.75 66.82 -1.85
N GLY A 34 63.37 65.97 -2.80
CA GLY A 34 62.47 66.29 -3.91
C GLY A 34 61.25 65.37 -3.91
N ARG A 35 60.12 65.87 -3.42
CA ARG A 35 58.81 65.21 -3.50
C ARG A 35 58.44 64.95 -4.97
N PHE A 36 58.27 63.69 -5.38
CA PHE A 36 57.63 63.34 -6.64
C PHE A 36 56.16 63.81 -6.63
N LYS A 37 55.84 64.86 -7.39
CA LYS A 37 54.47 65.31 -7.66
C LYS A 37 53.76 64.25 -8.50
N TYR A 38 52.78 63.56 -7.91
CA TYR A 38 51.81 62.76 -8.64
C TYR A 38 50.99 63.66 -9.58
N ARG A 39 50.89 63.30 -10.87
CA ARG A 39 49.82 63.82 -11.73
C ARG A 39 48.50 63.24 -11.21
N PRO A 40 47.53 64.05 -10.75
CA PRO A 40 46.23 63.54 -10.36
C PRO A 40 45.53 62.94 -11.58
N PHE A 41 44.86 61.80 -11.39
CA PHE A 41 43.94 61.23 -12.37
C PHE A 41 43.01 62.34 -12.88
N LYS A 42 42.88 62.50 -14.20
CA LYS A 42 41.74 63.22 -14.78
C LYS A 42 40.47 62.55 -14.23
N LYS A 43 39.70 63.30 -13.45
CA LYS A 43 38.43 62.93 -12.82
C LYS A 43 37.42 62.61 -13.93
N GLY A 44 37.39 61.35 -14.37
CA GLY A 44 36.60 60.92 -15.53
C GLY A 44 35.10 60.96 -15.23
N SER A 45 34.36 61.80 -15.95
CA SER A 45 32.89 61.92 -15.85
C SER A 45 32.16 60.60 -16.08
N ARG A 46 32.75 59.66 -16.83
CA ARG A 46 32.23 58.29 -17.05
C ARG A 46 31.93 57.52 -15.76
N LYS A 47 32.72 57.65 -14.69
CA LYS A 47 32.45 56.94 -13.43
C LYS A 47 31.21 57.48 -12.71
N ARG A 48 30.99 58.79 -12.74
CA ARG A 48 29.77 59.41 -12.17
C ARG A 48 28.55 59.02 -12.98
N SER A 49 28.63 59.05 -14.32
CA SER A 49 27.52 58.63 -15.19
C SER A 49 27.15 57.16 -15.00
N ILE A 50 28.12 56.24 -14.88
CA ILE A 50 27.86 54.82 -14.61
C ILE A 50 27.18 54.62 -13.24
N ILE A 51 27.66 55.31 -12.20
CA ILE A 51 27.04 55.24 -10.86
C ILE A 51 25.60 55.79 -10.90
N LEU A 52 25.36 56.89 -11.62
CA LEU A 52 24.03 57.49 -11.73
C LEU A 52 23.07 56.59 -12.52
N ILE A 53 23.54 55.92 -13.58
CA ILE A 53 22.78 54.91 -14.31
C ILE A 53 22.45 53.71 -13.41
N ILE A 54 23.41 53.23 -12.60
CA ILE A 54 23.17 52.14 -11.64
C ILE A 54 22.12 52.54 -10.60
N ILE A 55 22.16 53.79 -10.10
CA ILE A 55 21.17 54.29 -9.14
C ILE A 55 19.78 54.41 -9.79
N ILE A 56 19.70 54.97 -11.00
CA ILE A 56 18.42 55.07 -11.73
C ILE A 56 17.86 53.67 -12.03
N ALA A 57 18.70 52.74 -12.47
CA ALA A 57 18.31 51.35 -12.70
C ALA A 57 17.84 50.69 -11.40
N ALA A 58 18.54 50.90 -10.27
CA ALA A 58 18.12 50.37 -8.98
C ALA A 58 16.75 50.94 -8.54
N ILE A 59 16.54 52.25 -8.67
CA ILE A 59 15.26 52.90 -8.36
C ILE A 59 14.15 52.35 -9.27
N ALA A 60 14.41 52.24 -10.57
CA ALA A 60 13.44 51.70 -11.52
C ALA A 60 13.08 50.24 -11.20
N ILE A 61 14.07 49.40 -10.89
CA ILE A 61 13.85 48.01 -10.46
C ILE A 61 13.01 48.01 -9.18
N THR A 62 13.35 48.80 -8.16
CA THR A 62 12.58 48.87 -6.91
C THR A 62 11.13 49.31 -7.16
N LEU A 63 10.91 50.31 -8.01
CA LEU A 63 9.56 50.75 -8.36
C LEU A 63 8.77 49.68 -9.11
N LEU A 64 9.38 49.00 -10.08
CA LEU A 64 8.76 47.86 -10.76
C LEU A 64 8.46 46.72 -9.79
N THR A 65 9.36 46.43 -8.85
CA THR A 65 9.12 45.42 -7.82
C THR A 65 7.91 45.78 -6.98
N ILE A 66 7.79 47.02 -6.50
CA ILE A 66 6.70 47.43 -5.61
C ILE A 66 5.36 47.55 -6.34
N PHE A 67 5.33 48.13 -7.53
CA PHE A 67 4.08 48.50 -8.21
C PHE A 67 3.64 47.53 -9.31
N VAL A 68 4.47 46.55 -9.66
CA VAL A 68 4.16 45.57 -10.72
C VAL A 68 4.37 44.16 -10.20
N PHE A 69 5.61 43.77 -9.89
CA PHE A 69 5.92 42.38 -9.55
C PHE A 69 5.30 41.93 -8.23
N TRP A 70 5.25 42.80 -7.21
CA TRP A 70 4.68 42.47 -5.91
C TRP A 70 3.16 42.25 -5.97
N PRO A 71 2.34 43.16 -6.54
CA PRO A 71 0.92 42.91 -6.72
C PRO A 71 0.62 41.67 -7.57
N ILE A 72 1.37 41.44 -8.66
CA ILE A 72 1.20 40.24 -9.51
C ILE A 72 1.46 38.96 -8.70
N TYR A 73 2.53 38.94 -7.91
CA TYR A 73 2.89 37.79 -7.11
C TYR A 73 1.86 37.49 -6.01
N TRP A 74 1.39 38.53 -5.30
CA TRP A 74 0.46 38.38 -4.19
C TRP A 74 -0.99 38.17 -4.60
N ALA A 75 -1.41 38.61 -5.78
CA ALA A 75 -2.79 38.46 -6.25
C ALA A 75 -3.28 37.00 -6.19
N SER A 76 -2.52 36.06 -6.76
CA SER A 76 -2.89 34.63 -6.73
C SER A 76 -2.83 34.03 -5.32
N ILE A 77 -1.85 34.42 -4.51
CA ILE A 77 -1.71 33.94 -3.12
C ILE A 77 -2.88 34.43 -2.26
N ASN A 78 -3.26 35.71 -2.39
CA ASN A 78 -4.36 36.31 -1.66
C ASN A 78 -5.71 35.70 -2.05
N LEU A 79 -5.90 35.34 -3.33
CA LEU A 79 -7.09 34.62 -3.78
C LEU A 79 -7.14 33.21 -3.18
N ASN A 80 -6.06 32.44 -3.25
CA ASN A 80 -6.01 31.10 -2.64
C ASN A 80 -6.21 31.16 -1.12
N TYR A 81 -5.61 32.15 -0.45
CA TYR A 81 -5.83 32.38 0.98
C TYR A 81 -7.31 32.61 1.31
N GLN A 82 -8.00 33.46 0.55
CA GLN A 82 -9.43 33.69 0.73
C GLN A 82 -10.25 32.42 0.44
N LEU A 83 -9.95 31.72 -0.66
CA LEU A 83 -10.62 30.48 -1.06
C LEU A 83 -10.60 29.46 0.07
N TYR A 84 -9.42 29.05 0.52
CA TYR A 84 -9.31 27.94 1.47
C TYR A 84 -9.74 28.35 2.89
N ASN A 85 -9.56 29.61 3.27
CA ASN A 85 -10.11 30.13 4.51
C ASN A 85 -11.65 30.06 4.53
N ASN A 86 -12.31 30.36 3.40
CA ASN A 86 -13.77 30.42 3.34
C ASN A 86 -14.42 29.07 3.01
N LYS A 87 -13.77 28.26 2.17
CA LYS A 87 -14.36 27.05 1.57
C LYS A 87 -13.74 25.74 2.04
N ALA A 88 -12.64 25.76 2.80
CA ALA A 88 -11.98 24.57 3.30
C ALA A 88 -11.80 24.61 4.83
N GLY A 89 -12.84 24.98 5.57
CA GLY A 89 -12.84 24.91 7.04
C GLY A 89 -11.88 25.89 7.74
N GLY A 90 -11.49 27.01 7.11
CA GLY A 90 -10.59 27.99 7.73
C GLY A 90 -9.09 27.69 7.55
N LEU A 91 -8.71 26.81 6.61
CA LEU A 91 -7.32 26.46 6.36
C LEU A 91 -6.48 27.68 5.95
N ASN A 92 -5.31 27.82 6.58
CA ASN A 92 -4.38 28.91 6.31
C ASN A 92 -3.43 28.55 5.18
N PHE A 93 -3.82 28.88 3.94
CA PHE A 93 -3.01 28.64 2.75
C PHE A 93 -1.60 29.25 2.81
N ILE A 94 -1.42 30.43 3.44
CA ILE A 94 -0.11 31.08 3.54
C ILE A 94 0.83 30.22 4.40
N ASP A 95 0.33 29.67 5.49
CA ASP A 95 1.13 28.80 6.35
C ASP A 95 1.45 27.47 5.67
N ILE A 96 0.48 26.84 5.01
CA ILE A 96 0.66 25.58 4.27
C ILE A 96 1.66 25.76 3.11
N ASN A 97 1.49 26.79 2.29
CA ASN A 97 2.30 27.00 1.09
C ASN A 97 3.75 27.45 1.41
N PHE A 98 3.94 28.24 2.48
CA PHE A 98 5.26 28.76 2.84
C PHE A 98 5.92 28.07 4.02
N LEU A 99 5.22 27.19 4.74
CA LEU A 99 5.68 26.50 5.94
C LEU A 99 6.30 27.49 6.93
N ASN A 100 5.53 28.50 7.35
CA ASN A 100 6.04 29.62 8.16
C ASN A 100 7.34 30.26 7.59
N PHE A 101 7.37 30.48 6.27
CA PHE A 101 8.51 31.02 5.51
C PHE A 101 9.81 30.18 5.55
N TRP A 102 9.72 28.89 5.88
CA TRP A 102 10.85 27.96 5.71
C TRP A 102 11.00 27.51 4.25
N SER A 103 9.89 27.40 3.51
CA SER A 103 9.88 26.91 2.14
C SER A 103 10.66 27.79 1.17
N ASN A 104 11.39 27.14 0.26
CA ASN A 104 12.11 27.80 -0.83
C ASN A 104 11.19 28.36 -1.94
N PHE A 105 9.89 28.05 -1.93
CA PHE A 105 8.92 28.67 -2.86
C PHE A 105 8.82 30.18 -2.68
N PHE A 106 9.16 30.68 -1.49
CA PHE A 106 9.31 32.09 -1.23
C PHE A 106 10.77 32.52 -1.33
N PHE A 107 11.05 33.55 -2.12
CA PHE A 107 12.41 34.08 -2.26
C PHE A 107 12.99 34.55 -0.92
N TRP A 108 12.16 35.13 -0.02
CA TRP A 108 12.60 35.62 1.29
C TRP A 108 12.39 34.59 2.39
N ASN A 109 13.05 33.43 2.30
CA ASN A 109 12.88 32.33 3.25
C ASN A 109 13.95 32.29 4.37
N LYS A 110 13.60 31.64 5.48
CA LYS A 110 14.45 31.41 6.66
C LYS A 110 15.58 30.41 6.38
N THR A 111 15.35 29.40 5.54
CA THR A 111 16.34 28.38 5.15
C THR A 111 17.61 29.01 4.56
N SER A 112 17.43 29.95 3.63
CA SER A 112 18.53 30.65 2.96
C SER A 112 19.33 31.53 3.93
N LEU A 113 18.71 32.01 5.02
CA LEU A 113 19.45 32.70 6.09
C LEU A 113 20.42 31.75 6.81
N ILE A 114 20.05 30.48 7.02
CA ILE A 114 20.96 29.49 7.62
C ILE A 114 22.21 29.33 6.75
N GLY A 115 22.04 29.18 5.43
CA GLY A 115 23.14 29.13 4.47
C GLY A 115 24.01 30.40 4.52
N ALA A 116 23.37 31.58 4.57
CA ALA A 116 24.05 32.86 4.69
C ALA A 116 24.93 32.95 5.95
N PHE A 117 24.41 32.52 7.10
CA PHE A 117 25.15 32.50 8.36
C PHE A 117 26.32 31.51 8.34
N ILE A 118 26.08 30.26 7.95
CA ILE A 118 27.11 29.21 7.87
C ILE A 118 28.26 29.67 6.96
N GLY A 119 27.93 30.11 5.75
CA GLY A 119 28.91 30.56 4.76
C GLY A 119 29.73 31.75 5.25
N THR A 120 29.06 32.75 5.82
CA THR A 120 29.70 33.98 6.29
C THR A 120 30.61 33.73 7.50
N ILE A 121 30.19 32.89 8.45
CA ILE A 121 30.99 32.53 9.63
C ILE A 121 32.26 31.79 9.19
N ILE A 122 32.13 30.76 8.34
CA ILE A 122 33.27 29.97 7.86
C ILE A 122 34.27 30.87 7.11
N MET A 123 33.80 31.78 6.26
CA MET A 123 34.69 32.69 5.52
C MET A 123 35.31 33.78 6.41
N SER A 124 34.78 34.01 7.61
CA SER A 124 35.23 35.03 8.55
C SER A 124 36.30 34.56 9.55
N ILE A 125 36.53 33.25 9.72
CA ILE A 125 37.43 32.72 10.76
C ILE A 125 38.64 31.98 10.15
N PRO A 126 39.83 32.62 10.06
CA PRO A 126 40.05 34.07 9.95
C PRO A 126 39.58 34.61 8.58
N PRO A 127 39.37 35.93 8.42
CA PRO A 127 38.71 36.47 7.21
C PRO A 127 39.45 36.12 5.92
N ASP A 128 38.76 35.42 5.01
CA ASP A 128 39.34 34.97 3.73
C ASP A 128 39.49 36.13 2.75
N ARG A 129 40.73 36.43 2.36
CA ARG A 129 41.04 37.59 1.50
C ARG A 129 41.21 37.23 0.04
N ILE A 130 41.13 35.96 -0.31
CA ILE A 130 41.68 35.43 -1.56
C ILE A 130 40.85 35.91 -2.75
N LEU A 131 39.54 35.70 -2.66
CA LEU A 131 38.58 36.12 -3.69
C LEU A 131 38.74 37.63 -4.00
N LEU A 132 38.74 38.45 -2.95
CA LEU A 132 38.91 39.90 -3.09
C LEU A 132 40.29 40.31 -3.56
N THR A 133 41.34 39.57 -3.22
CA THR A 133 42.70 39.84 -3.72
C THR A 133 42.79 39.52 -5.22
N SER A 134 42.15 38.45 -5.67
CA SER A 134 42.05 38.09 -7.09
C SER A 134 41.27 39.15 -7.89
N LEU A 135 40.10 39.57 -7.39
CA LEU A 135 39.33 40.66 -7.98
C LEU A 135 40.08 41.99 -7.94
N GLY A 136 40.70 42.31 -6.80
CA GLY A 136 41.44 43.56 -6.58
C GLY A 136 42.72 43.67 -7.41
N THR A 137 43.35 42.55 -7.76
CA THR A 137 44.50 42.52 -8.69
C THR A 137 44.06 42.76 -10.13
N ARG A 138 42.93 42.19 -10.58
CA ARG A 138 42.34 42.49 -11.90
C ARG A 138 41.80 43.93 -12.01
N LEU A 139 41.12 44.41 -10.96
CA LEU A 139 40.48 45.74 -10.91
C LEU A 139 41.40 46.87 -10.39
N ARG A 140 42.67 46.56 -10.06
CA ARG A 140 43.72 47.50 -9.60
C ARG A 140 43.44 48.23 -8.26
N PHE A 141 42.67 47.64 -7.35
CA PHE A 141 42.42 48.18 -6.01
C PHE A 141 43.32 47.59 -4.91
N GLY A 142 44.16 46.61 -5.23
CA GLY A 142 45.17 46.04 -4.31
C GLY A 142 44.61 45.01 -3.31
N LYS A 143 45.42 44.63 -2.32
CA LYS A 143 45.08 43.61 -1.31
C LYS A 143 44.28 44.22 -0.14
N PRO A 144 43.05 43.76 0.13
CA PRO A 144 42.23 44.33 1.19
C PRO A 144 42.75 44.00 2.60
N SER A 145 42.45 44.88 3.56
CA SER A 145 42.70 44.62 4.98
C SER A 145 41.75 43.56 5.53
N ARG A 146 42.10 42.91 6.65
CA ARG A 146 41.21 41.93 7.30
C ARG A 146 39.86 42.53 7.69
N LYS A 147 39.84 43.77 8.17
CA LYS A 147 38.59 44.50 8.49
C LYS A 147 37.70 44.71 7.26
N LYS A 148 38.27 45.16 6.14
CA LYS A 148 37.52 45.34 4.87
C LYS A 148 36.98 44.03 4.33
N THR A 149 37.73 42.94 4.53
CA THR A 149 37.35 41.60 4.09
C THR A 149 36.23 41.02 4.96
N LEU A 150 36.33 41.21 6.29
CA LEU A 150 35.27 40.86 7.21
C LEU A 150 33.96 41.59 6.86
N LEU A 151 34.05 42.90 6.60
CA LEU A 151 32.91 43.70 6.14
C LEU A 151 32.30 43.16 4.84
N PHE A 152 33.14 42.75 3.88
CA PHE A 152 32.65 42.14 2.63
C PHE A 152 31.89 40.85 2.88
N TRP A 153 32.43 39.93 3.69
CA TRP A 153 31.74 38.66 3.96
C TRP A 153 30.42 38.86 4.68
N TRP A 154 30.32 39.82 5.60
CA TRP A 154 29.05 40.19 6.26
C TRP A 154 28.12 41.11 5.44
N THR A 155 28.45 41.40 4.18
CA THR A 155 27.58 42.19 3.28
C THR A 155 27.32 41.44 1.98
N ALA A 156 28.22 41.57 0.99
CA ALA A 156 28.07 40.87 -0.28
C ALA A 156 28.26 39.35 -0.15
N GLY A 157 29.14 38.89 0.75
CA GLY A 157 29.30 37.47 1.03
C GLY A 157 28.05 36.83 1.65
N PHE A 158 27.40 37.54 2.57
CA PHE A 158 26.15 37.13 3.18
C PHE A 158 25.07 36.92 2.12
N PHE A 159 24.94 37.86 1.18
CA PHE A 159 24.02 37.70 0.04
C PHE A 159 24.41 36.54 -0.90
N ILE A 160 25.70 36.32 -1.18
CA ILE A 160 26.14 35.17 -1.99
C ILE A 160 25.75 33.84 -1.33
N PHE A 161 26.01 33.71 -0.03
CA PHE A 161 25.67 32.50 0.70
C PHE A 161 24.18 32.38 1.03
N TYR A 162 23.43 33.48 1.03
CA TYR A 162 21.98 33.46 1.01
C TYR A 162 21.46 32.77 -0.25
N LEU A 163 21.96 33.18 -1.43
CA LEU A 163 21.59 32.53 -2.70
C LEU A 163 21.99 31.05 -2.73
N PHE A 164 23.17 30.70 -2.23
CA PHE A 164 23.55 29.29 -2.11
C PHE A 164 22.77 28.55 -1.01
N GLY A 165 22.23 29.25 -0.02
CA GLY A 165 21.44 28.67 1.06
C GLY A 165 20.16 28.00 0.57
N HIS A 166 19.62 28.39 -0.59
CA HIS A 166 18.55 27.65 -1.25
C HIS A 166 18.91 26.18 -1.52
N LEU A 167 20.20 25.85 -1.70
CA LEU A 167 20.67 24.47 -1.90
C LEU A 167 20.50 23.58 -0.65
N ILE A 168 20.16 24.13 0.51
CA ILE A 168 19.88 23.33 1.72
C ILE A 168 18.53 22.61 1.60
N ASP A 169 17.57 23.21 0.91
CA ASP A 169 16.19 22.70 0.82
C ASP A 169 15.79 22.48 -0.65
N VAL A 170 16.63 21.78 -1.40
CA VAL A 170 16.38 21.47 -2.82
C VAL A 170 15.12 20.62 -3.00
N THR A 171 14.84 19.72 -2.05
CA THR A 171 13.72 18.78 -2.10
C THR A 171 12.47 19.26 -1.37
N GLY A 172 12.51 20.40 -0.67
CA GLY A 172 11.45 20.85 0.24
C GLY A 172 11.39 20.10 1.59
N GLN A 173 12.14 19.00 1.74
CA GLN A 173 12.08 18.17 2.94
C GLN A 173 12.78 18.80 4.15
N PHE A 174 13.76 19.68 3.92
CA PHE A 174 14.43 20.37 5.00
C PHE A 174 13.47 21.37 5.65
N SER A 175 12.78 22.18 4.84
CA SER A 175 11.79 23.13 5.35
C SER A 175 10.64 22.43 6.04
N TRP A 176 10.15 21.32 5.48
CA TRP A 176 9.14 20.47 6.11
C TRP A 176 9.57 19.95 7.48
N THR A 177 10.76 19.36 7.58
CA THR A 177 11.26 18.79 8.85
C THR A 177 11.46 19.86 9.92
N VAL A 178 11.98 21.04 9.55
CA VAL A 178 12.14 22.15 10.49
C VAL A 178 10.79 22.68 10.94
N TYR A 179 9.81 22.77 10.03
CA TYR A 179 8.46 23.19 10.37
C TYR A 179 7.81 22.23 11.38
N LEU A 180 7.91 20.91 11.18
CA LEU A 180 7.42 19.92 12.16
C LEU A 180 8.07 20.07 13.54
N ILE A 181 9.37 20.37 13.60
CA ILE A 181 10.08 20.65 14.86
C ILE A 181 9.57 21.95 15.50
N GLU A 182 9.33 23.00 14.71
CA GLU A 182 8.80 24.29 15.21
C GLU A 182 7.39 24.12 15.81
N GLN A 183 6.57 23.24 15.23
CA GLN A 183 5.24 22.89 15.77
C GLN A 183 5.29 21.93 16.98
N GLY A 184 6.46 21.41 17.33
CA GLY A 184 6.64 20.53 18.50
C GLY A 184 6.24 19.07 18.29
N GLU A 185 6.10 18.62 17.04
CA GLU A 185 5.70 17.25 16.71
C GLU A 185 6.88 16.27 16.69
N ILE A 186 8.09 16.78 16.45
CA ILE A 186 9.32 16.00 16.43
C ILE A 186 10.24 16.47 17.55
N ASP A 187 10.65 15.53 18.42
CA ASP A 187 11.65 15.77 19.45
C ASP A 187 13.03 16.01 18.84
N PHE A 188 13.49 17.26 18.89
CA PHE A 188 14.82 17.63 18.41
C PHE A 188 15.90 17.37 19.47
N ASN A 189 16.67 16.29 19.30
CA ASN A 189 17.87 16.03 20.12
C ASN A 189 19.07 15.59 19.26
N LEU A 190 20.02 16.52 19.08
CA LEU A 190 21.24 16.30 18.31
C LEU A 190 22.09 15.13 18.84
N PHE A 191 22.09 14.90 20.16
CA PHE A 191 22.93 13.88 20.79
C PHE A 191 22.36 12.46 20.66
N THR A 192 21.12 12.31 20.19
CA THR A 192 20.48 11.01 19.97
C THR A 192 20.30 10.71 18.49
N ILE A 193 19.82 11.66 17.68
CA ILE A 193 19.43 11.41 16.28
C ILE A 193 20.63 10.96 15.41
N ILE A 194 21.77 11.66 15.50
CA ILE A 194 22.95 11.29 14.70
C ILE A 194 23.50 9.90 15.11
N PRO A 195 23.75 9.61 16.41
CA PRO A 195 24.14 8.27 16.83
C PRO A 195 23.13 7.18 16.45
N ASN A 196 21.83 7.44 16.58
CA ASN A 196 20.78 6.48 16.22
C ASN A 196 20.79 6.17 14.71
N ALA A 197 20.90 7.19 13.86
CA ALA A 197 21.00 7.00 12.41
C ALA A 197 22.23 6.16 12.02
N PHE A 198 23.40 6.41 12.62
CA PHE A 198 24.56 5.53 12.44
C PHE A 198 24.37 4.16 13.10
N GLY A 199 23.59 4.08 14.18
CA GLY A 199 23.20 2.84 14.84
C GLY A 199 22.42 1.90 13.93
N VAL A 200 21.56 2.42 13.06
CA VAL A 200 20.85 1.64 12.04
C VAL A 200 21.83 0.89 11.13
N LEU A 201 22.99 1.48 10.78
CA LEU A 201 24.00 0.78 9.97
C LEU A 201 24.66 -0.38 10.71
N LEU A 202 24.82 -0.26 12.04
CA LEU A 202 25.59 -1.18 12.86
C LEU A 202 24.72 -2.28 13.50
N ASN A 203 23.42 -2.03 13.63
CA ASN A 203 22.47 -2.97 14.19
C ASN A 203 21.46 -3.44 13.11
N PRO A 204 21.56 -4.69 12.63
CA PRO A 204 20.64 -5.25 11.64
C PRO A 204 19.17 -5.25 12.08
N GLU A 205 18.90 -5.34 13.38
CA GLU A 205 17.53 -5.42 13.96
C GLU A 205 16.91 -4.04 14.21
N SER A 206 17.57 -2.95 13.80
CA SER A 206 17.06 -1.59 14.04
C SER A 206 16.09 -1.16 12.94
N LEU A 207 14.86 -0.80 13.36
CA LEU A 207 13.80 -0.20 12.56
C LEU A 207 13.56 1.29 12.96
N ASP A 208 14.64 2.07 13.14
CA ASP A 208 14.52 3.49 13.54
C ASP A 208 14.31 4.41 12.32
N ILE A 209 13.12 4.30 11.72
CA ILE A 209 12.70 5.08 10.54
C ILE A 209 12.69 6.59 10.86
N THR A 210 12.20 6.97 12.04
CA THR A 210 12.08 8.37 12.45
C THR A 210 13.44 9.06 12.55
N SER A 211 14.44 8.43 13.19
CA SER A 211 15.78 9.03 13.25
C SER A 211 16.43 9.14 11.87
N ILE A 212 16.23 8.16 10.98
CA ILE A 212 16.72 8.23 9.59
C ILE A 212 16.07 9.38 8.83
N PHE A 213 14.75 9.54 8.92
CA PHE A 213 14.02 10.63 8.28
C PHE A 213 14.57 12.00 8.72
N ILE A 214 14.70 12.22 10.03
CA ILE A 214 15.21 13.50 10.56
C ILE A 214 16.68 13.69 10.18
N TYR A 215 17.50 12.65 10.26
CA TYR A 215 18.91 12.70 9.86
C TYR A 215 19.09 13.15 8.41
N GLN A 216 18.37 12.48 7.51
CA GLN A 216 18.42 12.72 6.07
C GLN A 216 17.91 14.10 5.68
N ASN A 217 16.81 14.56 6.30
CA ASN A 217 16.13 15.77 5.85
C ASN A 217 16.59 17.03 6.59
N LEU A 218 17.10 16.92 7.81
CA LEU A 218 17.58 18.08 8.59
C LEU A 218 19.11 18.17 8.66
N PHE A 219 19.76 17.11 9.15
CA PHE A 219 21.18 17.17 9.49
C PHE A 219 22.07 17.05 8.26
N LEU A 220 21.77 16.09 7.38
CA LEU A 220 22.58 15.82 6.20
C LEU A 220 22.70 17.05 5.28
N PRO A 221 21.64 17.80 4.91
CA PRO A 221 21.77 18.99 4.05
C PRO A 221 22.63 20.09 4.68
N ILE A 222 22.50 20.33 5.99
CA ILE A 222 23.32 21.29 6.73
C ILE A 222 24.80 20.87 6.72
N ILE A 223 25.08 19.58 6.97
CA ILE A 223 26.43 19.02 6.98
C ILE A 223 27.05 19.16 5.58
N LEU A 224 26.33 18.77 4.54
CA LEU A 224 26.80 18.84 3.15
C LEU A 224 27.05 20.27 2.70
N PHE A 225 26.14 21.19 3.01
CA PHE A 225 26.34 22.61 2.74
C PHE A 225 27.59 23.14 3.44
N THR A 226 27.75 22.80 4.72
CA THR A 226 28.93 23.18 5.53
C THR A 226 30.23 22.64 4.93
N LEU A 227 30.28 21.36 4.57
CA LEU A 227 31.43 20.74 3.90
C LEU A 227 31.70 21.38 2.53
N GLY A 228 30.64 21.69 1.77
CA GLY A 228 30.72 22.42 0.51
C GLY A 228 31.36 23.80 0.65
N VAL A 229 31.00 24.57 1.69
CA VAL A 229 31.64 25.86 2.00
C VAL A 229 33.12 25.66 2.37
N PHE A 230 33.45 24.62 3.14
CA PHE A 230 34.85 24.31 3.45
C PHE A 230 35.66 23.94 2.19
N ILE A 231 35.08 23.16 1.27
CA ILE A 231 35.69 22.83 -0.02
C ILE A 231 35.88 24.11 -0.84
N PHE A 232 34.87 24.97 -0.94
CA PHE A 232 34.96 26.26 -1.63
C PHE A 232 36.11 27.11 -1.08
N ARG A 233 36.24 27.18 0.25
CA ARG A 233 37.33 27.91 0.91
C ARG A 233 38.70 27.27 0.66
N ALA A 234 38.80 25.94 0.70
CA ALA A 234 40.03 25.23 0.38
C ALA A 234 40.43 25.41 -1.09
N ALA A 235 39.47 25.40 -2.02
CA ALA A 235 39.67 25.65 -3.44
C ALA A 235 40.21 27.07 -3.71
N LEU A 236 39.69 28.08 -3.00
CA LEU A 236 40.27 29.43 -3.04
C LEU A 236 41.73 29.43 -2.58
N LYS A 237 42.08 28.69 -1.52
CA LYS A 237 43.49 28.55 -1.07
C LYS A 237 44.36 27.85 -2.10
N VAL A 238 43.86 26.80 -2.77
CA VAL A 238 44.54 26.16 -3.90
C VAL A 238 44.82 27.19 -5.00
N PHE A 239 43.80 27.95 -5.42
CA PHE A 239 43.95 29.02 -6.42
C PHE A 239 45.00 30.06 -6.00
N GLN A 240 44.97 30.51 -4.74
CA GLN A 240 45.97 31.44 -4.21
C GLN A 240 47.39 30.88 -4.33
N ASN A 241 47.58 29.61 -3.97
CA ASN A 241 48.88 28.96 -3.93
C ASN A 241 49.42 28.61 -5.33
N ILE A 242 48.58 28.62 -6.37
CA ILE A 242 49.00 28.48 -7.77
C ILE A 242 49.32 29.84 -8.39
N TYR A 243 48.40 30.80 -8.29
CA TYR A 243 48.43 32.01 -9.12
C TYR A 243 48.90 33.28 -8.41
N ILE A 244 48.73 33.38 -7.08
CA ILE A 244 49.00 34.63 -6.34
C ILE A 244 50.30 34.53 -5.54
N ARG A 245 50.51 33.43 -4.83
CA ARG A 245 51.70 33.18 -4.00
C ARG A 245 52.06 31.71 -4.08
N ARG A 246 53.01 31.36 -4.96
CA ARG A 246 53.46 29.97 -5.11
C ARG A 246 53.91 29.38 -3.76
N ASN A 247 53.25 28.31 -3.32
CA ASN A 247 53.63 27.54 -2.14
C ASN A 247 53.19 26.09 -2.34
N ASP A 248 54.15 25.23 -2.67
CA ASP A 248 53.90 23.86 -3.09
C ASP A 248 53.40 22.99 -1.91
N TYR A 249 53.90 23.22 -0.68
CA TYR A 249 53.43 22.50 0.52
C TYR A 249 51.97 22.81 0.85
N GLN A 250 51.60 24.10 0.83
CA GLN A 250 50.21 24.51 1.08
C GLN A 250 49.28 24.10 -0.05
N LEU A 251 49.77 24.03 -1.29
CA LEU A 251 49.01 23.49 -2.42
C LEU A 251 48.63 22.02 -2.18
N VAL A 252 49.61 21.17 -1.85
CA VAL A 252 49.39 19.76 -1.55
C VAL A 252 48.46 19.58 -0.35
N ALA A 253 48.71 20.30 0.76
CA ALA A 253 47.87 20.20 1.96
C ALA A 253 46.41 20.57 1.69
N ASN A 254 46.13 21.64 0.94
CA ASN A 254 44.73 22.00 0.62
C ASN A 254 44.09 21.01 -0.36
N GLY A 255 44.85 20.39 -1.27
CA GLY A 255 44.35 19.29 -2.10
C GLY A 255 43.96 18.07 -1.25
N LEU A 256 44.78 17.69 -0.27
CA LEU A 256 44.48 16.62 0.68
C LEU A 256 43.27 16.94 1.56
N PHE A 257 43.12 18.19 2.01
CA PHE A 257 41.92 18.61 2.74
C PHE A 257 40.66 18.52 1.89
N ILE A 258 40.71 18.91 0.61
CA ILE A 258 39.58 18.71 -0.30
C ILE A 258 39.26 17.22 -0.43
N GLY A 259 40.27 16.36 -0.63
CA GLY A 259 40.09 14.91 -0.67
C GLY A 259 39.45 14.36 0.59
N SER A 260 39.94 14.76 1.77
CA SER A 260 39.34 14.42 3.06
C SER A 260 37.88 14.88 3.12
N LEU A 261 37.56 16.13 2.82
CA LEU A 261 36.18 16.63 2.85
C LEU A 261 35.25 15.87 1.89
N VAL A 262 35.74 15.41 0.73
CA VAL A 262 34.98 14.54 -0.18
C VAL A 262 34.69 13.19 0.47
N PHE A 263 35.67 12.54 1.13
CA PHE A 263 35.39 11.35 1.93
C PHE A 263 34.42 11.62 3.08
N GLY A 264 34.49 12.82 3.68
CA GLY A 264 33.56 13.25 4.72
C GLY A 264 32.12 13.36 4.21
N ILE A 265 31.93 13.89 3.00
CA ILE A 265 30.61 13.90 2.33
C ILE A 265 30.07 12.48 2.23
N ILE A 266 30.85 11.54 1.68
CA ILE A 266 30.42 10.15 1.51
C ILE A 266 30.13 9.50 2.88
N PHE A 267 30.96 9.77 3.91
CA PHE A 267 30.78 9.24 5.26
C PHE A 267 29.43 9.64 5.87
N PHE A 268 29.04 10.91 5.76
CA PHE A 268 27.75 11.37 6.29
C PHE A 268 26.56 10.94 5.43
N TYR A 269 26.77 10.50 4.18
CA TYR A 269 25.72 9.85 3.41
C TYR A 269 25.47 8.39 3.81
N LEU A 270 26.39 7.73 4.53
CA LEU A 270 26.28 6.29 4.80
C LEU A 270 24.93 5.88 5.45
N PRO A 271 24.40 6.60 6.47
CA PRO A 271 23.15 6.18 7.12
C PRO A 271 21.93 6.12 6.21
N THR A 272 21.96 6.80 5.06
CA THR A 272 20.84 6.85 4.12
C THR A 272 20.91 5.78 3.04
N LEU A 273 21.91 4.89 3.07
CA LEU A 273 22.14 3.87 2.04
C LEU A 273 21.80 2.46 2.54
N ALA A 274 21.18 1.65 1.67
CA ALA A 274 21.00 0.21 1.90
C ALA A 274 22.30 -0.56 1.66
N LEU A 275 23.13 -0.66 2.69
CA LEU A 275 24.45 -1.30 2.61
C LEU A 275 24.38 -2.81 2.85
N ASP A 276 25.07 -3.57 1.99
CA ASP A 276 25.33 -5.00 2.20
C ASP A 276 26.59 -5.24 3.06
N GLY A 277 26.84 -6.50 3.47
CA GLY A 277 27.97 -6.87 4.33
C GLY A 277 29.35 -6.57 3.72
N ILE A 278 29.47 -6.65 2.38
CA ILE A 278 30.71 -6.31 1.66
C ILE A 278 30.94 -4.80 1.75
N GLN A 279 29.90 -4.01 1.48
CA GLN A 279 29.92 -2.56 1.55
C GLN A 279 30.21 -2.09 2.97
N LEU A 280 29.64 -2.72 4.00
CA LEU A 280 29.96 -2.46 5.41
C LEU A 280 31.45 -2.68 5.73
N THR A 281 32.12 -3.61 5.06
CA THR A 281 33.59 -3.75 5.17
C THR A 281 34.30 -2.62 4.44
N GLN A 282 33.80 -2.23 3.26
CA GLN A 282 34.38 -1.18 2.43
C GLN A 282 34.23 0.23 3.03
N ILE A 283 33.23 0.50 3.88
CA ILE A 283 33.07 1.82 4.51
C ILE A 283 34.29 2.21 5.36
N TRP A 284 35.05 1.24 5.88
CA TRP A 284 36.30 1.51 6.58
C TRP A 284 37.32 2.24 5.70
N ALA A 285 37.31 2.02 4.38
CA ALA A 285 38.13 2.78 3.45
C ALA A 285 37.72 4.28 3.42
N ILE A 286 36.42 4.56 3.54
CA ILE A 286 35.89 5.93 3.61
C ILE A 286 36.32 6.60 4.91
N VAL A 287 36.13 5.91 6.04
CA VAL A 287 36.51 6.39 7.38
C VAL A 287 38.03 6.65 7.45
N LEU A 288 38.84 5.68 7.02
CA LEU A 288 40.29 5.82 6.96
C LEU A 288 40.71 6.92 5.98
N GLY A 289 40.05 7.04 4.82
CA GLY A 289 40.28 8.11 3.85
C GLY A 289 40.05 9.49 4.45
N PHE A 290 38.93 9.67 5.16
CA PHE A 290 38.59 10.92 5.83
C PHE A 290 39.68 11.35 6.82
N PHE A 291 40.02 10.49 7.78
CA PHE A 291 40.96 10.82 8.86
C PHE A 291 42.43 10.83 8.41
N ALA A 292 42.85 9.89 7.54
CA ALA A 292 44.23 9.81 7.10
C ALA A 292 44.61 10.99 6.19
N LEU A 293 43.74 11.40 5.27
CA LEU A 293 44.00 12.57 4.42
C LEU A 293 43.95 13.88 5.22
N LEU A 294 43.05 13.98 6.21
CA LEU A 294 43.01 15.13 7.12
C LEU A 294 44.32 15.24 7.92
N GLY A 295 44.73 14.13 8.55
CA GLY A 295 45.97 14.04 9.32
C GLY A 295 47.20 14.32 8.47
N PHE A 296 47.25 13.79 7.24
CA PHE A 296 48.36 14.05 6.32
C PHE A 296 48.38 15.50 5.83
N GLY A 297 47.23 16.09 5.51
CA GLY A 297 47.13 17.51 5.18
C GLY A 297 47.61 18.42 6.31
N LEU A 298 47.27 18.08 7.57
CA LEU A 298 47.77 18.77 8.76
C LEU A 298 49.28 18.61 8.92
N PHE A 299 49.79 17.39 8.76
CA PHE A 299 51.23 17.12 8.80
C PHE A 299 51.99 17.93 7.75
N VAL A 300 51.56 17.93 6.48
CA VAL A 300 52.17 18.72 5.40
C VAL A 300 52.11 20.21 5.71
N THR A 301 51.01 20.68 6.32
CA THR A 301 50.87 22.08 6.75
C THR A 301 51.90 22.46 7.82
N VAL A 302 52.05 21.63 8.85
CA VAL A 302 53.01 21.86 9.95
C VAL A 302 54.44 21.75 9.43
N TYR A 303 54.76 20.69 8.70
CA TYR A 303 56.07 20.44 8.10
C TYR A 303 56.51 21.60 7.18
N GLY A 304 55.62 22.04 6.29
CA GLY A 304 55.87 23.18 5.41
C GLY A 304 56.11 24.49 6.18
N ARG A 305 55.40 24.72 7.29
CA ARG A 305 55.63 25.90 8.15
C ARG A 305 56.98 25.83 8.87
N LEU A 306 57.36 24.67 9.40
CA LEU A 306 58.66 24.49 10.06
C LEU A 306 59.82 24.75 9.09
N LYS A 307 59.73 24.22 7.86
CA LYS A 307 60.73 24.48 6.81
C LYS A 307 60.80 25.95 6.40
N GLN A 308 59.65 26.61 6.27
CA GLN A 308 59.61 28.04 5.95
C GLN A 308 60.13 28.93 7.09
N SER A 309 60.00 28.49 8.35
CA SER A 309 60.58 29.19 9.49
C SER A 309 62.11 29.08 9.53
N GLN A 310 62.67 28.01 8.98
CA GLN A 310 64.13 27.84 8.87
C GLN A 310 64.70 28.65 7.70
N ASP A 311 64.05 28.63 6.53
CA ASP A 311 64.37 29.52 5.41
C ASP A 311 63.09 29.95 4.67
N PRO A 312 62.81 31.26 4.57
CA PRO A 312 61.63 31.78 3.87
C PRO A 312 61.58 31.46 2.36
N ARG A 313 62.71 31.02 1.75
CA ARG A 313 62.80 30.60 0.33
C ARG A 313 62.37 29.14 0.10
N ASN A 314 62.22 28.33 1.15
CA ASN A 314 61.82 26.91 1.06
C ASN A 314 60.31 26.71 0.89
N TYR A 315 59.69 27.45 -0.03
CA TYR A 315 58.26 27.33 -0.36
C TYR A 315 57.99 26.35 -1.53
N MET A 316 59.04 25.88 -2.20
CA MET A 316 58.99 24.85 -3.25
C MET A 316 59.42 23.49 -2.70
N ILE A 317 58.77 22.41 -3.12
CA ILE A 317 59.14 21.05 -2.71
C ILE A 317 60.27 20.56 -3.63
N PHE A 318 61.44 20.25 -3.07
CA PHE A 318 62.58 19.71 -3.82
C PHE A 318 62.57 18.17 -3.87
N THR A 319 63.46 17.59 -4.67
CA THR A 319 63.49 16.14 -4.96
C THR A 319 63.53 15.22 -3.72
N PRO A 320 64.30 15.48 -2.65
CA PRO A 320 64.30 14.59 -1.48
C PRO A 320 62.98 14.67 -0.70
N GLU A 321 62.37 15.84 -0.58
CA GLU A 321 61.06 15.99 0.08
C GLU A 321 59.93 15.39 -0.75
N LYS A 322 60.01 15.47 -2.10
CA LYS A 322 59.09 14.75 -2.98
C LYS A 322 59.12 13.25 -2.74
N LYS A 323 60.30 12.65 -2.50
CA LYS A 323 60.43 11.23 -2.18
C LYS A 323 59.81 10.90 -0.83
N LEU A 324 60.09 11.68 0.21
CA LEU A 324 59.52 11.46 1.56
C LEU A 324 57.99 11.57 1.54
N LEU A 325 57.44 12.68 1.03
CA LEU A 325 56.00 12.90 0.95
C LEU A 325 55.32 11.89 0.02
N GLY A 326 55.99 11.48 -1.05
CA GLY A 326 55.53 10.43 -1.96
C GLY A 326 55.42 9.08 -1.26
N ILE A 327 56.45 8.66 -0.50
CA ILE A 327 56.43 7.40 0.27
C ILE A 327 55.32 7.44 1.33
N THR A 328 55.19 8.53 2.09
CA THR A 328 54.11 8.69 3.08
C THR A 328 52.74 8.63 2.41
N GLY A 329 52.58 9.29 1.26
CA GLY A 329 51.35 9.24 0.47
C GLY A 329 51.00 7.82 0.00
N ILE A 330 51.99 7.03 -0.44
CA ILE A 330 51.79 5.63 -0.82
C ILE A 330 51.36 4.78 0.39
N ILE A 331 51.98 4.96 1.55
CA ILE A 331 51.59 4.25 2.78
C ILE A 331 50.15 4.57 3.16
N ILE A 332 49.76 5.85 3.13
CA ILE A 332 48.38 6.27 3.41
C ILE A 332 47.42 5.66 2.38
N LEU A 333 47.78 5.66 1.10
CA LEU A 333 46.98 5.05 0.05
C LEU A 333 46.77 3.55 0.31
N ILE A 334 47.81 2.82 0.72
CA ILE A 334 47.71 1.40 1.09
C ILE A 334 46.74 1.22 2.27
N ILE A 335 46.84 2.06 3.30
CA ILE A 335 45.92 2.00 4.46
C ILE A 335 44.47 2.23 4.03
N ILE A 336 44.22 3.22 3.17
CA ILE A 336 42.87 3.55 2.68
C ILE A 336 42.31 2.40 1.83
N VAL A 337 43.12 1.78 0.99
CA VAL A 337 42.69 0.73 0.05
C VAL A 337 42.62 -0.65 0.72
N MET A 338 43.25 -0.84 1.88
CA MET A 338 43.31 -2.14 2.57
C MET A 338 41.92 -2.77 2.82
N PRO A 339 40.88 -2.06 3.32
CA PRO A 339 39.55 -2.66 3.48
C PRO A 339 38.94 -3.13 2.15
N LEU A 340 39.19 -2.41 1.04
CA LEU A 340 38.74 -2.83 -0.28
C LEU A 340 39.40 -4.15 -0.69
N ILE A 341 40.72 -4.28 -0.46
CA ILE A 341 41.48 -5.50 -0.75
C ILE A 341 40.97 -6.67 0.10
N LEU A 342 40.72 -6.45 1.40
CA LEU A 342 40.18 -7.47 2.29
C LEU A 342 38.78 -7.95 1.85
N SER A 343 37.96 -7.05 1.28
CA SER A 343 36.62 -7.40 0.78
C SER A 343 36.64 -8.30 -0.48
N VAL A 344 37.75 -8.33 -1.23
CA VAL A 344 37.86 -9.10 -2.49
C VAL A 344 37.64 -10.60 -2.27
N GLY A 345 38.13 -11.15 -1.17
CA GLY A 345 37.92 -12.57 -0.85
C GLY A 345 36.43 -12.90 -0.71
N THR A 346 35.66 -12.06 -0.04
CA THR A 346 34.20 -12.21 0.10
C THR A 346 33.49 -12.05 -1.23
N ILE A 347 33.89 -11.07 -2.05
CA ILE A 347 33.31 -10.84 -3.38
C ILE A 347 33.48 -12.07 -4.29
N ILE A 348 34.67 -12.67 -4.32
CA ILE A 348 34.95 -13.85 -5.14
C ILE A 348 34.13 -15.06 -4.66
N ASN A 349 33.91 -15.16 -3.34
CA ASN A 349 33.14 -16.24 -2.73
C ASN A 349 31.63 -15.99 -2.71
N LEU A 350 31.13 -14.91 -3.32
CA LEU A 350 29.70 -14.55 -3.28
C LEU A 350 28.79 -15.58 -3.99
N THR A 351 29.37 -16.45 -4.81
CA THR A 351 28.65 -17.59 -5.39
C THR A 351 28.37 -18.70 -4.37
N ASN A 352 29.03 -18.71 -3.21
CA ASN A 352 28.75 -19.63 -2.12
C ASN A 352 27.47 -19.18 -1.38
N THR A 353 26.52 -20.10 -1.23
CA THR A 353 25.21 -19.85 -0.62
C THR A 353 25.29 -19.23 0.77
N GLU A 354 26.18 -19.73 1.64
CA GLU A 354 26.28 -19.24 3.01
C GLU A 354 26.90 -17.84 3.07
N VAL A 355 27.90 -17.59 2.22
CA VAL A 355 28.51 -16.25 2.11
C VAL A 355 27.48 -15.24 1.59
N TYR A 356 26.68 -15.60 0.58
CA TYR A 356 25.61 -14.76 0.07
C TYR A 356 24.53 -14.51 1.14
N ARG A 357 24.13 -15.55 1.87
CA ARG A 357 23.14 -15.44 2.98
C ARG A 357 23.56 -14.37 3.98
N THR A 358 24.76 -14.47 4.55
CA THR A 358 25.22 -13.51 5.55
C THR A 358 25.49 -12.12 4.95
N GLN A 359 26.14 -12.06 3.78
CA GLN A 359 26.67 -10.80 3.25
C GLN A 359 25.67 -10.00 2.41
N GLN A 360 24.60 -10.61 1.90
CA GLN A 360 23.60 -9.94 1.08
C GLN A 360 22.20 -10.05 1.70
N TRP A 361 21.78 -11.27 2.04
CA TRP A 361 20.42 -11.48 2.54
C TRP A 361 20.22 -10.89 3.94
N GLU A 362 20.92 -11.41 4.95
CA GLU A 362 20.72 -11.01 6.35
C GLU A 362 21.07 -9.54 6.61
N THR A 363 22.10 -9.02 5.95
CA THR A 363 22.61 -7.66 6.17
C THR A 363 21.89 -6.60 5.36
N LYS A 364 21.26 -6.96 4.23
CA LYS A 364 20.57 -6.01 3.35
C LYS A 364 19.15 -6.43 3.03
N PHE A 365 18.94 -7.50 2.26
CA PHE A 365 17.63 -7.76 1.68
C PHE A 365 16.55 -8.06 2.73
N LYS A 366 16.86 -8.84 3.78
CA LYS A 366 15.93 -9.07 4.90
C LYS A 366 15.47 -7.76 5.55
N ARG A 367 16.40 -6.81 5.71
CA ARG A 367 16.10 -5.48 6.25
C ARG A 367 15.29 -4.64 5.28
N GLN A 368 15.54 -4.78 3.98
CA GLN A 368 14.73 -4.11 2.96
C GLN A 368 13.29 -4.63 2.93
N VAL A 369 13.09 -5.95 3.10
CA VAL A 369 11.77 -6.54 3.30
C VAL A 369 11.09 -5.89 4.50
N GLU A 370 11.70 -5.96 5.70
CA GLU A 370 11.11 -5.39 6.92
C GLU A 370 10.78 -3.89 6.82
N TRP A 371 11.73 -3.08 6.32
CA TRP A 371 11.53 -1.62 6.19
C TRP A 371 10.51 -1.27 5.11
N THR A 372 10.51 -2.00 3.99
CA THR A 372 9.58 -1.73 2.88
C THR A 372 8.17 -2.17 3.24
N THR A 373 7.98 -3.34 3.88
CA THR A 373 6.69 -3.78 4.41
C THR A 373 6.06 -2.71 5.30
N VAL A 374 6.83 -2.15 6.23
CA VAL A 374 6.33 -1.09 7.14
C VAL A 374 6.05 0.22 6.40
N THR A 375 6.95 0.67 5.52
CA THR A 375 6.78 1.97 4.85
C THR A 375 5.67 1.93 3.80
N ALA A 376 5.60 0.88 2.97
CA ALA A 376 4.51 0.71 2.01
C ALA A 376 3.17 0.27 2.66
N GLY A 377 3.18 -0.23 3.89
CA GLY A 377 1.96 -0.71 4.56
C GLY A 377 1.46 -2.04 3.99
N LEU A 378 2.39 -2.99 3.77
CA LEU A 378 2.10 -4.29 3.16
C LEU A 378 1.54 -5.31 4.17
N ASP A 379 1.39 -4.93 5.44
CA ASP A 379 0.74 -5.72 6.48
C ASP A 379 -0.78 -5.84 6.29
N MET A 380 -1.34 -5.08 5.34
CA MET A 380 -2.75 -5.18 4.94
C MET A 380 -3.11 -6.45 4.16
N PHE A 381 -2.12 -7.18 3.60
CA PHE A 381 -2.36 -8.34 2.74
C PHE A 381 -2.46 -9.64 3.55
N GLU A 382 -3.63 -10.29 3.48
CA GLU A 382 -3.81 -11.67 3.89
C GLU A 382 -3.50 -12.61 2.72
N GLU A 383 -2.59 -13.56 2.90
CA GLU A 383 -2.30 -14.56 1.85
C GLU A 383 -3.18 -15.81 1.99
N ARG A 384 -3.82 -16.23 0.89
CA ARG A 384 -4.65 -17.43 0.81
C ARG A 384 -4.24 -18.30 -0.39
N PRO A 385 -4.32 -19.64 -0.30
CA PRO A 385 -4.20 -20.50 -1.48
C PRO A 385 -5.31 -20.20 -2.51
N ILE A 386 -5.01 -20.32 -3.80
CA ILE A 386 -5.98 -20.08 -4.88
C ILE A 386 -7.27 -20.91 -4.76
N ALA A 387 -7.19 -22.11 -4.18
CA ALA A 387 -8.35 -22.97 -3.94
C ALA A 387 -9.40 -22.35 -2.99
N ASN A 388 -9.03 -21.37 -2.15
CA ASN A 388 -9.98 -20.67 -1.31
C ASN A 388 -10.89 -19.73 -2.11
N PHE A 389 -10.47 -19.27 -3.29
CA PHE A 389 -11.28 -18.44 -4.17
C PHE A 389 -12.33 -19.26 -4.94
N THR A 390 -12.08 -20.57 -5.13
CA THR A 390 -12.96 -21.48 -5.88
C THR A 390 -13.87 -22.33 -5.00
N ARG A 391 -13.63 -22.35 -3.68
CA ARG A 391 -14.49 -23.06 -2.73
C ARG A 391 -15.78 -22.27 -2.57
N THR A 392 -16.91 -22.97 -2.67
CA THR A 392 -18.28 -22.47 -2.45
C THR A 392 -18.79 -21.47 -3.50
N THR A 393 -19.05 -21.94 -4.71
CA THR A 393 -20.04 -21.30 -5.59
C THR A 393 -21.18 -22.29 -5.84
N ASN A 394 -22.38 -21.96 -5.37
CA ASN A 394 -23.59 -22.72 -5.73
C ASN A 394 -24.19 -22.15 -7.03
N SER A 395 -24.97 -22.95 -7.78
CA SER A 395 -25.56 -22.51 -9.07
C SER A 395 -26.37 -21.21 -8.98
N THR A 396 -27.03 -20.96 -7.84
CA THR A 396 -27.75 -19.70 -7.57
C THR A 396 -26.82 -18.49 -7.45
N GLU A 397 -25.62 -18.67 -6.90
CA GLU A 397 -24.61 -17.61 -6.76
C GLU A 397 -23.97 -17.31 -8.12
N ASP A 398 -23.74 -18.34 -8.94
CA ASP A 398 -23.27 -18.17 -10.32
C ASP A 398 -24.27 -17.34 -11.15
N GLU A 399 -25.57 -17.64 -11.07
CA GLU A 399 -26.61 -16.85 -11.76
C GLU A 399 -26.66 -15.38 -11.32
N GLN A 400 -26.41 -15.11 -10.03
CA GLN A 400 -26.33 -13.74 -9.51
C GLN A 400 -25.07 -13.04 -10.00
N MET A 401 -23.92 -13.73 -9.95
CA MET A 401 -22.64 -13.23 -10.42
C MET A 401 -22.70 -12.83 -11.89
N ILE A 402 -23.22 -13.72 -12.74
CA ILE A 402 -23.32 -13.50 -14.20
C ILE A 402 -24.06 -12.19 -14.50
N ARG A 403 -25.18 -11.94 -13.81
CA ARG A 403 -25.99 -10.71 -13.96
C ARG A 403 -25.30 -9.42 -13.50
N GLN A 404 -24.15 -9.54 -12.84
CA GLN A 404 -23.34 -8.42 -12.35
C GLN A 404 -21.97 -8.33 -13.07
N ILE A 405 -21.70 -9.21 -14.04
CA ILE A 405 -20.47 -9.14 -14.82
C ILE A 405 -20.47 -7.89 -15.70
N ARG A 406 -19.38 -7.12 -15.62
CA ARG A 406 -19.19 -5.98 -16.52
C ARG A 406 -18.96 -6.46 -17.95
N GLN A 407 -19.97 -6.30 -18.79
CA GLN A 407 -19.91 -6.63 -20.22
C GLN A 407 -19.37 -5.47 -21.07
N TYR A 408 -19.52 -4.23 -20.58
CA TYR A 408 -19.15 -3.02 -21.31
C TYR A 408 -17.96 -2.34 -20.65
N ASP A 409 -16.87 -2.15 -21.39
CA ASP A 409 -15.69 -1.45 -20.90
C ASP A 409 -15.80 0.08 -20.98
N GLN A 410 -14.80 0.77 -20.43
CA GLN A 410 -14.78 2.23 -20.36
C GLN A 410 -14.78 2.89 -21.74
N ASP A 411 -14.09 2.30 -22.72
CA ASP A 411 -14.03 2.84 -24.07
C ASP A 411 -15.42 2.78 -24.74
N PHE A 412 -16.14 1.66 -24.56
CA PHE A 412 -17.53 1.54 -24.99
C PHE A 412 -18.42 2.58 -24.29
N ALA A 413 -18.28 2.73 -22.97
CA ALA A 413 -19.08 3.66 -22.18
C ALA A 413 -18.92 5.11 -22.65
N VAL A 414 -17.69 5.59 -22.79
CA VAL A 414 -17.38 6.96 -23.26
C VAL A 414 -17.99 7.20 -24.64
N GLN A 415 -17.91 6.23 -25.54
CA GLN A 415 -18.44 6.35 -26.89
C GLN A 415 -19.97 6.46 -26.89
N THR A 416 -20.65 5.54 -26.19
CA THR A 416 -22.11 5.51 -26.06
C THR A 416 -22.65 6.79 -25.40
N ILE A 417 -22.00 7.23 -24.33
CA ILE A 417 -22.36 8.44 -23.59
C ILE A 417 -22.11 9.70 -24.43
N SER A 418 -20.97 9.79 -25.11
CA SER A 418 -20.61 10.98 -25.90
C SER A 418 -21.60 11.26 -27.03
N ALA A 419 -22.18 10.22 -27.63
CA ALA A 419 -23.18 10.35 -28.68
C ALA A 419 -24.49 11.02 -28.19
N LYS A 420 -24.71 11.11 -26.87
CA LYS A 420 -25.87 11.76 -26.26
C LYS A 420 -25.64 13.25 -25.96
N ILE A 421 -24.41 13.76 -26.13
CA ILE A 421 -24.11 15.18 -25.94
C ILE A 421 -24.63 15.96 -27.15
N ALA A 422 -25.66 16.78 -26.94
CA ALA A 422 -26.36 17.49 -28.00
C ALA A 422 -25.80 18.89 -28.32
N THR A 423 -24.95 19.45 -27.45
CA THR A 423 -24.41 20.81 -27.61
C THR A 423 -22.97 20.81 -28.11
N THR A 424 -22.53 21.92 -28.71
CA THR A 424 -21.19 22.04 -29.29
C THR A 424 -20.11 22.38 -28.26
N PHE A 425 -20.49 22.98 -27.13
CA PHE A 425 -19.58 23.47 -26.09
C PHE A 425 -19.43 22.51 -24.90
N GLU A 426 -20.27 21.48 -24.80
CA GLU A 426 -20.15 20.41 -23.81
C GLU A 426 -19.24 19.29 -24.33
N GLY A 427 -18.45 18.72 -23.42
CA GLY A 427 -17.66 17.51 -23.60
C GLY A 427 -17.89 16.57 -22.43
N LEU A 428 -17.05 15.55 -22.34
CA LEU A 428 -17.13 14.54 -21.29
C LEU A 428 -15.84 14.53 -20.46
N ALA A 429 -15.99 14.52 -19.14
CA ALA A 429 -14.91 14.18 -18.22
C ALA A 429 -14.57 12.69 -18.34
N ASP A 430 -13.81 12.14 -17.39
CA ASP A 430 -13.58 10.69 -17.42
C ASP A 430 -14.87 9.94 -17.06
N SER A 431 -14.94 8.69 -17.48
CA SER A 431 -16.06 7.81 -17.20
C SER A 431 -15.62 6.84 -16.13
N ASP A 432 -15.99 7.10 -14.89
CA ASP A 432 -15.51 6.32 -13.76
C ASP A 432 -16.53 5.24 -13.43
N ILE A 433 -16.06 4.10 -12.93
CA ILE A 433 -16.96 3.15 -12.29
C ILE A 433 -17.58 3.84 -11.08
N VAL A 434 -18.84 3.57 -10.75
CA VAL A 434 -19.46 3.92 -9.48
C VAL A 434 -20.34 2.77 -9.04
N TYR A 435 -20.05 2.22 -7.87
CA TYR A 435 -20.91 1.24 -7.21
C TYR A 435 -21.96 1.96 -6.38
N PHE A 436 -23.23 1.80 -6.75
CA PHE A 436 -24.34 2.48 -6.09
C PHE A 436 -25.55 1.56 -6.04
N ASN A 437 -26.11 1.37 -4.84
CA ASN A 437 -27.30 0.54 -4.61
C ASN A 437 -27.19 -0.89 -5.19
N ASN A 438 -26.06 -1.56 -4.93
CA ASN A 438 -25.75 -2.93 -5.38
C ASN A 438 -25.70 -3.11 -6.89
N THR A 439 -25.25 -2.08 -7.60
CA THR A 439 -25.05 -2.15 -9.04
C THR A 439 -23.89 -1.24 -9.43
N GLU A 440 -23.07 -1.74 -10.33
CA GLU A 440 -21.97 -1.01 -10.92
C GLU A 440 -22.39 -0.23 -12.18
N TYR A 441 -22.03 1.07 -12.22
CA TYR A 441 -22.32 1.96 -13.34
C TYR A 441 -21.05 2.60 -13.88
N TRP A 442 -21.00 2.84 -15.19
CA TRP A 442 -20.08 3.83 -15.75
C TRP A 442 -20.72 5.20 -15.66
N VAL A 443 -20.12 6.11 -14.90
CA VAL A 443 -20.64 7.46 -14.65
C VAL A 443 -19.67 8.47 -15.25
N ALA A 444 -20.17 9.29 -16.17
CA ALA A 444 -19.36 10.27 -16.86
C ALA A 444 -19.96 11.68 -16.68
N PRO A 445 -19.30 12.55 -15.91
CA PRO A 445 -19.68 13.95 -15.77
C PRO A 445 -19.54 14.69 -17.11
N LYS A 446 -20.46 15.61 -17.39
CA LYS A 446 -20.24 16.56 -18.50
C LYS A 446 -19.17 17.58 -18.09
N THR A 447 -18.50 18.15 -19.09
CA THR A 447 -17.53 19.24 -18.90
C THR A 447 -17.62 20.29 -20.02
N VAL A 448 -16.98 21.45 -19.83
CA VAL A 448 -16.93 22.53 -20.82
C VAL A 448 -15.73 22.32 -21.77
N LYS A 449 -15.97 22.35 -23.08
CA LYS A 449 -14.94 22.33 -24.13
C LYS A 449 -14.25 23.68 -24.32
N LEU A 450 -13.51 24.13 -23.31
CA LEU A 450 -12.86 25.45 -23.33
C LEU A 450 -11.81 25.59 -24.45
N SER A 451 -11.25 24.48 -24.92
CA SER A 451 -10.31 24.44 -26.04
C SER A 451 -10.86 25.06 -27.34
N GLN A 452 -12.17 25.01 -27.58
CA GLN A 452 -12.80 25.65 -28.75
C GLN A 452 -12.80 27.19 -28.68
N PHE A 453 -12.64 27.73 -27.47
CA PHE A 453 -12.65 29.17 -27.19
C PHE A 453 -11.25 29.71 -26.89
N ALA A 454 -10.21 28.92 -27.12
CA ALA A 454 -8.83 29.33 -26.88
C ALA A 454 -8.51 30.64 -27.64
N GLY A 455 -8.08 31.65 -26.89
CA GLY A 455 -7.78 32.98 -27.43
C GLY A 455 -8.92 33.99 -27.36
N ASP A 456 -10.11 33.61 -26.87
CA ASP A 456 -11.17 34.54 -26.46
C ASP A 456 -11.26 34.63 -24.93
N PRO A 457 -10.64 35.66 -24.31
CA PRO A 457 -10.68 35.88 -22.87
C PRO A 457 -12.06 35.93 -22.26
N VAL A 458 -13.07 36.40 -23.02
CA VAL A 458 -14.44 36.51 -22.50
C VAL A 458 -15.02 35.12 -22.34
N ALA A 459 -14.96 34.30 -23.40
CA ALA A 459 -15.48 32.95 -23.36
C ALA A 459 -14.75 32.07 -22.32
N THR A 460 -13.44 32.24 -22.14
CA THR A 460 -12.65 31.38 -21.24
C THR A 460 -12.57 31.87 -19.79
N ASN A 461 -12.74 33.17 -19.51
CA ASN A 461 -12.50 33.75 -18.17
C ASN A 461 -13.69 34.58 -17.62
N THR A 462 -14.89 34.48 -18.20
CA THR A 462 -16.12 35.11 -17.68
C THR A 462 -17.24 34.10 -17.53
N GLN A 463 -18.41 34.55 -17.07
CA GLN A 463 -19.59 33.73 -16.81
C GLN A 463 -20.36 33.28 -18.07
N LEU A 464 -19.71 33.30 -19.24
CA LEU A 464 -20.32 32.87 -20.49
C LEU A 464 -20.39 31.34 -20.55
N TYR A 465 -19.23 30.67 -20.51
CA TYR A 465 -19.08 29.20 -20.51
C TYR A 465 -18.55 28.70 -19.17
N ASP A 466 -19.24 29.05 -18.08
CA ASP A 466 -18.81 28.80 -16.71
C ASP A 466 -19.39 27.53 -16.08
N HIS A 467 -20.22 26.74 -16.76
CA HIS A 467 -20.70 25.45 -16.26
C HIS A 467 -21.32 24.62 -17.36
N VAL A 468 -21.64 23.37 -17.00
CA VAL A 468 -22.53 22.46 -17.74
C VAL A 468 -23.58 21.89 -16.78
N GLU A 469 -24.61 21.25 -17.34
CA GLU A 469 -25.71 20.66 -16.58
C GLU A 469 -25.74 19.13 -16.74
N GLY A 470 -25.58 18.43 -15.62
CA GLY A 470 -25.79 16.99 -15.49
C GLY A 470 -24.57 16.11 -15.75
N PHE A 471 -24.76 14.83 -15.50
CA PHE A 471 -23.87 13.73 -15.85
C PHE A 471 -24.67 12.65 -16.58
N LEU A 472 -23.99 11.70 -17.20
CA LEU A 472 -24.59 10.58 -17.89
C LEU A 472 -24.05 9.29 -17.30
N ALA A 473 -24.87 8.25 -17.26
CA ALA A 473 -24.46 6.96 -16.74
C ALA A 473 -25.00 5.82 -17.62
N ILE A 474 -24.24 4.74 -17.74
CA ILE A 474 -24.71 3.48 -18.30
C ILE A 474 -24.53 2.36 -17.28
N ASP A 475 -25.43 1.38 -17.35
CA ASP A 475 -25.31 0.13 -16.61
C ASP A 475 -24.22 -0.75 -17.25
N THR A 476 -23.35 -1.31 -16.41
CA THR A 476 -22.16 -2.05 -16.85
C THR A 476 -22.46 -3.46 -17.38
N PHE A 477 -23.61 -4.03 -17.03
CA PHE A 477 -24.03 -5.35 -17.46
C PHE A 477 -24.82 -5.30 -18.77
N ASN A 478 -25.80 -4.40 -18.91
CA ASN A 478 -26.65 -4.33 -20.11
C ASN A 478 -26.27 -3.22 -21.12
N GLY A 479 -25.48 -2.22 -20.71
CA GLY A 479 -24.99 -1.16 -21.59
C GLY A 479 -26.02 -0.05 -21.89
N ASP A 480 -27.19 -0.11 -21.24
CA ASP A 480 -28.26 0.86 -21.43
C ASP A 480 -27.99 2.18 -20.70
N LEU A 481 -28.48 3.27 -21.28
CA LEU A 481 -28.45 4.59 -20.65
C LEU A 481 -29.40 4.65 -19.47
N VAL A 482 -28.88 5.04 -18.31
CA VAL A 482 -29.62 5.09 -17.05
C VAL A 482 -30.35 6.42 -16.89
N ASN A 483 -31.58 6.37 -16.37
CA ASN A 483 -32.27 7.56 -15.87
C ASN A 483 -31.65 8.00 -14.53
N VAL A 484 -30.80 9.02 -14.58
CA VAL A 484 -30.02 9.46 -13.41
C VAL A 484 -30.88 9.95 -12.24
N THR A 485 -32.08 10.49 -12.51
CA THR A 485 -33.00 10.95 -11.45
C THR A 485 -33.68 9.78 -10.75
N GLU A 486 -34.01 8.72 -11.47
CA GLU A 486 -34.62 7.52 -10.87
C GLU A 486 -33.61 6.70 -10.05
N VAL A 487 -32.36 6.58 -10.53
CA VAL A 487 -31.34 5.75 -9.88
C VAL A 487 -30.62 6.49 -8.75
N PHE A 488 -30.07 7.68 -9.01
CA PHE A 488 -29.21 8.38 -8.04
C PHE A 488 -29.98 9.39 -7.17
N ASN A 489 -31.25 9.67 -7.50
CA ASN A 489 -32.04 10.76 -6.94
C ASN A 489 -31.39 12.15 -7.12
N ILE A 490 -30.72 12.35 -8.26
CA ILE A 490 -30.10 13.62 -8.65
C ILE A 490 -30.85 14.19 -9.85
N THR A 491 -31.07 15.50 -9.89
CA THR A 491 -31.75 16.14 -11.02
C THR A 491 -30.92 16.02 -12.30
N GLU A 492 -31.52 15.63 -13.43
CA GLU A 492 -30.81 15.49 -14.72
C GLU A 492 -30.02 16.74 -15.13
N ASN A 493 -30.49 17.93 -14.75
CA ASN A 493 -29.85 19.21 -15.05
C ASN A 493 -28.97 19.72 -13.89
N TYR A 494 -28.44 18.84 -13.03
CA TYR A 494 -27.64 19.27 -11.88
C TYR A 494 -26.42 20.11 -12.34
N PRO A 495 -26.28 21.36 -11.85
CA PRO A 495 -25.26 22.29 -12.33
C PRO A 495 -23.85 21.93 -11.85
N ILE A 496 -22.88 21.91 -12.78
CA ILE A 496 -21.46 21.63 -12.52
C ILE A 496 -20.63 22.89 -12.78
N PHE A 497 -20.36 23.68 -11.73
CA PHE A 497 -19.46 24.84 -11.78
C PHE A 497 -18.01 24.47 -11.44
N PHE A 498 -17.79 23.35 -10.76
CA PHE A 498 -16.49 22.80 -10.40
C PHE A 498 -16.45 21.34 -10.84
N GLY A 499 -15.45 20.95 -11.61
CA GLY A 499 -15.36 19.60 -12.15
C GLY A 499 -14.04 19.36 -12.85
N GLU A 500 -14.02 18.34 -13.71
CA GLU A 500 -12.83 17.92 -14.44
C GLU A 500 -12.82 18.40 -15.89
N SER A 501 -11.63 18.46 -16.46
CA SER A 501 -11.44 18.72 -17.88
C SER A 501 -11.87 17.52 -18.73
N GLU A 502 -11.90 17.72 -20.06
CA GLU A 502 -12.17 16.66 -21.02
C GLU A 502 -11.19 15.49 -20.84
N SER A 503 -11.69 14.26 -20.72
CA SER A 503 -10.80 13.11 -20.48
C SER A 503 -9.91 12.84 -21.69
N PRO A 504 -8.66 12.37 -21.48
CA PRO A 504 -7.80 11.95 -22.58
C PRO A 504 -8.45 10.88 -23.46
N ARG A 505 -9.25 9.97 -22.86
CA ARG A 505 -9.99 8.91 -23.56
C ARG A 505 -11.06 9.49 -24.48
N TYR A 506 -11.88 10.40 -23.98
CA TYR A 506 -12.86 11.14 -24.78
C TYR A 506 -12.20 11.85 -25.96
N LEU A 507 -11.10 12.57 -25.73
CA LEU A 507 -10.39 13.31 -26.78
C LEU A 507 -9.83 12.40 -27.88
N ARG A 508 -9.26 11.24 -27.51
CA ARG A 508 -8.76 10.25 -28.47
C ARG A 508 -9.86 9.72 -29.38
N GLN A 509 -11.04 9.42 -28.82
CA GLN A 509 -12.20 8.96 -29.60
C GLN A 509 -12.71 10.03 -30.58
N GLN A 510 -12.53 11.32 -30.25
CA GLN A 510 -12.84 12.42 -31.16
C GLN A 510 -11.73 12.71 -32.20
N GLY A 511 -10.64 11.92 -32.21
CA GLY A 511 -9.49 12.13 -33.10
C GLY A 511 -8.68 13.39 -32.77
N LEU A 512 -8.70 13.84 -31.51
CA LEU A 512 -8.05 15.07 -31.05
C LEU A 512 -6.79 14.76 -30.22
N GLU A 513 -5.69 15.46 -30.51
CA GLU A 513 -4.44 15.35 -29.73
C GLU A 513 -4.51 16.13 -28.41
N PHE A 514 -3.99 15.56 -27.33
CA PHE A 514 -4.07 16.10 -25.96
C PHE A 514 -3.15 17.31 -25.69
N THR A 515 -2.01 17.42 -26.37
CA THR A 515 -0.95 18.35 -26.00
C THR A 515 -1.35 19.82 -26.21
N GLU A 516 -1.14 20.64 -25.17
CA GLU A 516 -1.32 22.11 -25.19
C GLU A 516 -2.77 22.62 -25.30
N ARG A 517 -3.77 21.77 -25.06
CA ARG A 517 -5.18 22.18 -25.04
C ARG A 517 -5.56 22.83 -23.71
N LEU A 518 -6.46 23.81 -23.80
CA LEU A 518 -7.14 24.38 -22.64
C LEU A 518 -8.26 23.45 -22.21
N GLY A 519 -8.13 22.82 -21.04
CA GLY A 519 -9.15 21.92 -20.50
C GLY A 519 -10.32 22.67 -19.86
N GLY A 520 -11.44 21.98 -19.73
CA GLY A 520 -12.58 22.47 -18.94
C GLY A 520 -12.17 22.75 -17.49
N TYR A 521 -12.70 23.82 -16.92
CA TYR A 521 -12.45 24.26 -15.54
C TYR A 521 -10.99 24.66 -15.18
N ASP A 522 -10.05 24.65 -16.13
CA ASP A 522 -8.66 25.03 -15.88
C ASP A 522 -8.45 26.55 -15.76
N THR A 523 -9.43 27.34 -16.18
CA THR A 523 -9.38 28.79 -16.16
C THR A 523 -10.05 29.40 -14.94
N ASN A 524 -9.52 30.54 -14.53
CA ASN A 524 -10.13 31.37 -13.49
C ASN A 524 -11.18 32.29 -14.12
N ILE A 525 -12.30 32.48 -13.44
CA ILE A 525 -13.43 33.26 -13.95
C ILE A 525 -13.62 34.53 -13.15
N LEU A 526 -13.78 35.65 -13.84
CA LEU A 526 -14.28 36.90 -13.28
C LEU A 526 -15.81 36.82 -13.19
N LEU A 527 -16.34 37.04 -11.99
CA LEU A 527 -17.77 37.11 -11.70
C LEU A 527 -18.34 38.53 -11.89
N ASP A 528 -19.66 38.63 -11.84
CA ASP A 528 -20.44 39.87 -11.98
C ASP A 528 -20.20 40.58 -13.32
N THR A 529 -20.04 39.81 -14.40
CA THR A 529 -19.90 40.31 -15.78
C THR A 529 -21.25 40.36 -16.50
N GLU A 530 -21.35 41.15 -17.58
CA GLU A 530 -22.56 41.22 -18.40
C GLU A 530 -22.85 39.93 -19.19
N TRP A 531 -21.92 38.98 -19.21
CA TRP A 531 -22.02 37.70 -19.93
C TRP A 531 -22.76 36.61 -19.15
N LYS A 532 -23.11 36.88 -17.88
CA LYS A 532 -23.86 35.96 -17.03
C LYS A 532 -25.20 35.56 -17.67
N GLY A 533 -25.42 34.24 -17.83
CA GLY A 533 -26.63 33.71 -18.46
C GLY A 533 -26.71 33.99 -19.97
N GLY A 534 -25.56 34.18 -20.63
CA GLY A 534 -25.48 34.49 -22.06
C GLY A 534 -25.74 33.30 -23.00
N ILE A 535 -25.80 32.06 -22.48
CA ILE A 535 -26.05 30.85 -23.27
C ILE A 535 -27.54 30.48 -23.20
N GLU A 536 -28.16 30.36 -24.38
CA GLU A 536 -29.54 29.89 -24.51
C GLU A 536 -29.66 28.45 -23.99
N LYS A 537 -30.65 28.18 -23.13
CA LYS A 537 -30.90 26.90 -22.43
C LYS A 537 -29.95 26.54 -21.29
N ASN A 538 -29.03 27.42 -20.92
CA ASN A 538 -28.29 27.29 -19.67
C ASN A 538 -29.13 27.93 -18.55
N ASN A 539 -29.75 27.12 -17.69
CA ASN A 539 -30.80 27.55 -16.75
C ASN A 539 -30.22 28.06 -15.43
N PHE A 540 -28.97 27.72 -15.13
CA PHE A 540 -28.34 28.12 -13.89
C PHE A 540 -27.40 29.30 -14.09
N THR A 541 -27.17 29.99 -12.98
CA THR A 541 -26.10 30.96 -12.87
C THR A 541 -25.46 30.76 -11.52
N TYR A 542 -24.16 30.99 -11.42
CA TYR A 542 -23.49 30.88 -10.14
C TYR A 542 -24.12 31.84 -9.10
N GLN A 543 -24.61 31.28 -7.99
CA GLN A 543 -25.19 32.02 -6.86
C GLN A 543 -24.41 31.83 -5.56
N GLY A 544 -23.34 31.01 -5.56
CA GLY A 544 -22.47 30.84 -4.41
C GLY A 544 -21.60 32.07 -4.13
N ASP A 545 -20.90 32.03 -3.00
CA ASP A 545 -19.91 33.07 -2.67
C ASP A 545 -18.68 32.98 -3.59
N PRO A 546 -18.05 34.12 -3.94
CA PRO A 546 -16.80 34.12 -4.69
C PRO A 546 -15.70 33.36 -3.93
N ASP A 547 -14.78 32.75 -4.65
CA ASP A 547 -13.59 32.13 -4.04
C ASP A 547 -12.66 33.20 -3.44
N GLY A 548 -12.62 34.38 -4.06
CA GLY A 548 -11.93 35.52 -3.47
C GLY A 548 -12.17 36.81 -4.24
N THR A 549 -11.82 37.91 -3.59
CA THR A 549 -11.94 39.25 -4.13
C THR A 549 -10.59 39.95 -4.13
N LEU A 550 -10.25 40.62 -5.24
CA LEU A 550 -9.10 41.51 -5.33
C LEU A 550 -9.54 42.95 -5.58
N THR A 551 -8.70 43.89 -5.15
CA THR A 551 -8.89 45.33 -5.35
C THR A 551 -7.58 46.00 -5.78
N GLY A 552 -7.67 47.22 -6.29
CA GLY A 552 -6.48 48.02 -6.63
C GLY A 552 -5.57 47.38 -7.68
N LEU A 553 -4.25 47.42 -7.45
CA LEU A 553 -3.27 46.91 -8.42
C LEU A 553 -3.26 45.39 -8.54
N GLU A 554 -3.61 44.66 -7.47
CA GLU A 554 -3.71 43.19 -7.52
C GLU A 554 -4.84 42.78 -8.46
N GLY A 555 -6.03 43.37 -8.29
CA GLY A 555 -7.17 43.16 -9.19
C GLY A 555 -6.83 43.57 -10.62
N PHE A 556 -6.27 44.77 -10.81
CA PHE A 556 -5.88 45.28 -12.13
C PHE A 556 -4.98 44.31 -12.91
N TYR A 557 -3.86 43.87 -12.33
CA TYR A 557 -2.92 43.01 -13.05
C TYR A 557 -3.42 41.58 -13.20
N TYR A 558 -4.18 41.07 -12.22
CA TYR A 558 -4.75 39.72 -12.31
C TYR A 558 -5.80 39.65 -13.44
N THR A 559 -6.76 40.59 -13.48
CA THR A 559 -7.75 40.69 -14.57
C THR A 559 -7.08 40.92 -15.93
N ALA A 560 -6.04 41.77 -15.99
CA ALA A 560 -5.28 41.99 -17.22
C ALA A 560 -4.57 40.71 -17.68
N GLY A 561 -4.06 39.90 -16.75
CA GLY A 561 -3.44 38.61 -17.00
C GLY A 561 -4.40 37.58 -17.60
N LEU A 562 -5.70 37.68 -17.29
CA LEU A 562 -6.76 36.87 -17.92
C LEU A 562 -7.15 37.39 -19.32
N GLY A 563 -6.55 38.48 -19.81
CA GLY A 563 -6.89 39.10 -21.10
C GLY A 563 -8.13 40.01 -21.06
N LEU A 564 -8.71 40.23 -19.88
CA LEU A 564 -9.97 40.95 -19.67
C LEU A 564 -9.76 42.47 -19.50
N TRP A 565 -9.11 43.11 -20.47
CA TRP A 565 -8.76 44.55 -20.42
C TRP A 565 -9.96 45.49 -20.23
N GLY A 566 -11.16 45.10 -20.66
CA GLY A 566 -12.39 45.88 -20.44
C GLY A 566 -12.82 45.99 -18.97
N TYR A 567 -12.34 45.08 -18.12
CA TYR A 567 -12.78 44.92 -16.73
C TYR A 567 -11.76 45.41 -15.70
N VAL A 568 -10.51 45.69 -16.11
CA VAL A 568 -9.40 46.06 -15.19
C VAL A 568 -9.67 47.33 -14.38
N THR A 569 -10.58 48.19 -14.83
CA THR A 569 -10.94 49.45 -14.15
C THR A 569 -12.05 49.31 -13.12
N GLN A 570 -12.63 48.12 -12.95
CA GLN A 570 -13.59 47.88 -11.87
C GLN A 570 -12.91 48.10 -10.50
N PRO A 571 -13.64 48.64 -9.51
CA PRO A 571 -13.09 48.91 -8.19
C PRO A 571 -12.81 47.63 -7.40
N GLU A 572 -13.57 46.57 -7.68
CA GLU A 572 -13.55 45.27 -7.04
C GLU A 572 -13.69 44.20 -8.10
N HIS A 573 -12.90 43.13 -7.99
CA HIS A 573 -12.92 42.00 -8.91
C HIS A 573 -13.13 40.71 -8.11
N LYS A 574 -14.25 40.02 -8.36
CA LYS A 574 -14.61 38.76 -7.70
C LYS A 574 -14.31 37.59 -8.61
N TYR A 575 -13.74 36.53 -8.08
CA TYR A 575 -13.26 35.41 -8.89
C TYR A 575 -13.77 34.06 -8.41
N LEU A 576 -13.89 33.14 -9.35
CA LEU A 576 -13.78 31.70 -9.12
C LEU A 576 -12.40 31.25 -9.61
N ILE A 577 -11.68 30.53 -8.76
CA ILE A 577 -10.31 30.07 -9.05
C ILE A 577 -10.14 28.59 -8.76
N ASN A 578 -9.14 27.95 -9.36
CA ASN A 578 -8.90 26.51 -9.20
C ASN A 578 -10.20 25.71 -9.40
N ARG A 579 -10.91 25.93 -10.51
CA ARG A 579 -12.21 25.28 -10.71
C ARG A 579 -12.08 23.79 -11.02
N ASN A 580 -10.95 23.42 -11.63
CA ASN A 580 -10.52 22.04 -11.77
C ASN A 580 -10.32 21.43 -10.38
N ILE A 581 -11.11 20.40 -10.08
CA ILE A 581 -11.19 19.76 -8.75
C ILE A 581 -9.85 19.14 -8.30
N LYS A 582 -9.06 18.56 -9.22
CA LYS A 582 -7.72 18.02 -8.92
C LYS A 582 -6.78 19.14 -8.44
N SER A 583 -6.68 20.21 -9.21
CA SER A 583 -5.85 21.38 -8.87
C SER A 583 -6.32 22.05 -7.59
N ARG A 584 -7.64 22.11 -7.36
CA ARG A 584 -8.25 22.69 -6.16
C ARG A 584 -7.79 22.00 -4.88
N VAL A 585 -7.79 20.68 -4.84
CA VAL A 585 -7.33 19.92 -3.67
C VAL A 585 -5.81 19.94 -3.59
N GLN A 586 -5.11 19.65 -4.68
CA GLN A 586 -3.65 19.54 -4.69
C GLN A 586 -2.93 20.79 -4.16
N ASN A 587 -3.45 21.99 -4.47
CA ASN A 587 -2.84 23.25 -4.05
C ASN A 587 -2.91 23.51 -2.55
N ILE A 588 -3.81 22.87 -1.80
CA ILE A 588 -3.93 23.04 -0.33
C ILE A 588 -3.29 21.90 0.45
N LEU A 589 -2.71 20.91 -0.22
CA LEU A 589 -2.06 19.79 0.46
C LEU A 589 -0.69 20.19 1.05
N LEU A 590 -0.37 19.63 2.21
CA LEU A 590 0.93 19.76 2.86
C LEU A 590 1.96 18.93 2.08
N PRO A 591 3.27 19.23 2.24
CA PRO A 591 4.32 18.42 1.65
C PRO A 591 4.15 16.93 1.98
N ASN A 592 4.49 16.07 1.01
CA ASN A 592 4.39 14.61 1.12
C ASN A 592 2.97 14.05 1.18
N MET A 593 1.96 14.83 0.78
CA MET A 593 0.63 14.32 0.48
C MET A 593 0.44 14.24 -1.04
N ARG A 594 -0.38 13.30 -1.48
CA ARG A 594 -0.77 13.11 -2.88
C ARG A 594 -2.28 12.94 -2.95
N ILE A 595 -2.84 13.36 -4.07
CA ILE A 595 -4.19 12.98 -4.47
C ILE A 595 -4.11 11.75 -5.35
N ASP A 596 -5.15 10.94 -5.33
CA ASP A 596 -5.38 9.97 -6.38
C ASP A 596 -5.69 10.69 -7.70
N ALA A 597 -5.22 10.12 -8.82
CA ALA A 597 -5.34 10.72 -10.13
C ALA A 597 -6.75 10.56 -10.74
N ASP A 598 -7.56 9.62 -10.23
CA ASP A 598 -8.87 9.25 -10.74
C ASP A 598 -9.99 9.54 -9.71
N PRO A 599 -10.40 10.82 -9.58
CA PRO A 599 -11.51 11.19 -8.73
C PRO A 599 -12.83 10.78 -9.37
N TYR A 600 -13.84 10.52 -8.54
CA TYR A 600 -15.12 10.01 -9.04
C TYR A 600 -16.29 10.71 -8.35
N LEU A 601 -17.49 10.60 -8.93
CA LEU A 601 -18.71 11.14 -8.33
C LEU A 601 -19.23 10.25 -7.19
N VAL A 602 -19.65 10.89 -6.11
CA VAL A 602 -20.41 10.28 -5.02
C VAL A 602 -21.72 11.02 -4.80
N PHE A 603 -22.74 10.28 -4.36
CA PHE A 603 -24.12 10.78 -4.33
C PHE A 603 -24.70 10.70 -2.92
N ASN A 604 -25.24 11.83 -2.45
CA ASN A 604 -26.09 11.87 -1.27
C ASN A 604 -27.55 11.92 -1.72
N SER A 605 -28.14 10.76 -1.94
CA SER A 605 -29.52 10.64 -2.41
C SER A 605 -30.55 11.18 -1.42
N ALA A 606 -30.22 11.32 -0.13
CA ALA A 606 -31.12 11.91 0.85
C ALA A 606 -31.26 13.44 0.67
N SER A 607 -30.18 14.13 0.30
CA SER A 607 -30.21 15.58 0.01
C SER A 607 -30.44 15.89 -1.47
N GLY A 608 -30.24 14.93 -2.37
CA GLY A 608 -30.27 15.16 -3.81
C GLY A 608 -29.04 15.92 -4.31
N GLU A 609 -27.92 15.78 -3.60
CA GLU A 609 -26.64 16.44 -3.91
C GLU A 609 -25.61 15.41 -4.39
N MET A 610 -24.73 15.86 -5.28
CA MET A 610 -23.58 15.08 -5.72
C MET A 610 -22.29 15.80 -5.30
N TYR A 611 -21.17 15.06 -5.28
CA TYR A 611 -19.84 15.57 -4.90
C TYR A 611 -18.77 14.83 -5.70
N TYR A 612 -17.64 15.49 -5.99
CA TYR A 612 -16.43 14.77 -6.41
C TYR A 612 -15.72 14.28 -5.16
N ALA A 613 -15.40 12.99 -5.11
CA ALA A 613 -14.54 12.42 -4.09
C ALA A 613 -13.10 12.35 -4.62
N ILE A 614 -12.18 13.02 -3.92
CA ILE A 614 -10.75 12.92 -4.20
C ILE A 614 -10.07 12.22 -3.04
N SER A 615 -9.55 11.03 -3.29
CA SER A 615 -8.75 10.28 -2.33
C SER A 615 -7.40 10.96 -2.07
N ILE A 616 -6.98 10.97 -0.81
CA ILE A 616 -5.74 11.61 -0.35
C ILE A 616 -4.91 10.60 0.44
N PHE A 617 -3.62 10.51 0.11
CA PHE A 617 -2.70 9.61 0.78
C PHE A 617 -1.32 10.26 1.02
N THR A 618 -0.53 9.67 1.91
CA THR A 618 0.85 10.11 2.18
C THR A 618 1.84 9.51 1.20
N SER A 619 2.92 10.22 0.91
CA SER A 619 4.10 9.74 0.19
C SER A 619 5.33 10.42 0.79
N ILE A 620 5.71 9.98 2.00
CA ILE A 620 6.81 10.58 2.75
C ILE A 620 8.12 9.85 2.42
N PRO A 621 9.08 10.49 1.75
CA PRO A 621 10.31 9.83 1.34
C PRO A 621 11.16 9.48 2.56
N VAL A 622 11.51 8.19 2.67
CA VAL A 622 12.45 7.63 3.64
C VAL A 622 13.57 6.94 2.86
N SER A 623 14.78 6.87 3.40
CA SER A 623 15.89 6.14 2.79
C SER A 623 16.46 5.09 3.75
N SER A 624 17.76 4.78 3.66
CA SER A 624 18.38 3.62 4.32
C SER A 624 17.92 2.31 3.67
N TYR A 625 17.22 1.44 4.38
CA TYR A 625 16.79 0.12 3.87
C TYR A 625 15.39 0.13 3.27
N SER A 626 14.59 1.17 3.49
CA SER A 626 13.30 1.29 2.79
C SER A 626 13.52 1.59 1.30
N THR A 627 12.72 0.94 0.45
CA THR A 627 12.70 1.18 -0.99
C THR A 627 11.52 2.03 -1.46
N THR A 628 10.58 2.31 -0.57
CA THR A 628 9.36 3.08 -0.85
C THR A 628 9.23 4.26 0.12
N PRO A 629 8.51 5.32 -0.27
CA PRO A 629 7.95 6.26 0.68
C PRO A 629 7.02 5.58 1.70
N ILE A 630 6.68 6.33 2.76
CA ILE A 630 5.57 5.94 3.64
C ILE A 630 4.26 6.24 2.92
N TYR A 631 3.45 5.21 2.73
CA TYR A 631 2.17 5.24 2.02
C TYR A 631 1.02 4.94 2.98
N ARG A 632 0.11 5.89 3.19
CA ARG A 632 -1.09 5.71 4.04
C ARG A 632 -2.28 6.42 3.42
N PHE A 633 -3.40 5.70 3.26
CA PHE A 633 -4.66 6.30 2.86
C PHE A 633 -5.25 7.12 4.01
N LEU A 634 -5.28 8.45 3.87
CA LEU A 634 -5.74 9.35 4.92
C LEU A 634 -7.26 9.53 4.92
N GLY A 635 -7.88 9.50 3.74
CA GLY A 635 -9.30 9.70 3.55
C GLY A 635 -9.61 10.43 2.24
N VAL A 636 -10.83 10.96 2.12
CA VAL A 636 -11.33 11.62 0.91
C VAL A 636 -11.65 13.09 1.17
N CYS A 637 -11.42 13.95 0.18
CA CYS A 637 -11.93 15.32 0.16
C CYS A 637 -13.11 15.39 -0.81
N LEU A 638 -14.28 15.78 -0.30
CA LEU A 638 -15.46 16.04 -1.11
C LEU A 638 -15.46 17.48 -1.61
N ILE A 639 -15.69 17.65 -2.91
CA ILE A 639 -15.89 18.95 -3.55
C ILE A 639 -17.34 19.07 -4.03
N ASP A 640 -18.02 20.09 -3.53
CA ASP A 640 -19.36 20.48 -3.99
C ASP A 640 -19.28 21.09 -5.40
N GLN A 641 -19.98 20.53 -6.40
CA GLN A 641 -19.90 21.04 -7.77
C GLN A 641 -20.66 22.36 -7.99
N TRP A 642 -21.54 22.75 -7.07
CA TRP A 642 -22.28 24.01 -7.16
C TRP A 642 -21.50 25.19 -6.60
N ASN A 643 -21.00 25.08 -5.37
CA ASN A 643 -20.30 26.18 -4.69
C ASN A 643 -18.79 25.94 -4.51
N GLY A 644 -18.30 24.73 -4.74
CA GLY A 644 -16.88 24.41 -4.69
C GLY A 644 -16.30 24.26 -3.28
N GLY A 645 -17.13 24.14 -2.26
CA GLY A 645 -16.75 23.83 -0.88
C GLY A 645 -15.97 22.53 -0.79
N LEU A 646 -15.02 22.48 0.15
CA LEU A 646 -14.11 21.37 0.41
C LEU A 646 -14.40 20.81 1.81
N THR A 647 -14.74 19.53 1.89
CA THR A 647 -14.93 18.83 3.16
C THR A 647 -14.07 17.57 3.21
N PHE A 648 -13.26 17.43 4.27
CA PHE A 648 -12.37 16.27 4.44
C PHE A 648 -13.04 15.21 5.32
N TYR A 649 -13.03 13.96 4.86
CA TYR A 649 -13.53 12.80 5.58
C TYR A 649 -12.41 11.79 5.77
N GLU A 650 -12.21 11.33 7.00
CA GLU A 650 -11.14 10.38 7.32
C GLU A 650 -11.43 8.98 6.79
N ASN A 651 -10.36 8.25 6.48
CA ASN A 651 -10.44 6.82 6.24
C ASN A 651 -10.84 6.10 7.57
N PRO A 652 -12.01 5.43 7.64
CA PRO A 652 -12.50 4.79 8.86
C PRO A 652 -11.59 3.65 9.37
N THR A 653 -10.80 3.02 8.50
CA THR A 653 -9.94 1.88 8.84
C THR A 653 -8.48 2.26 9.12
N LEU A 654 -8.14 3.56 9.13
CA LEU A 654 -6.77 4.03 9.29
C LEU A 654 -6.19 3.72 10.69
N ASN A 655 -5.19 2.83 10.75
CA ASN A 655 -4.49 2.49 11.99
C ASN A 655 -3.48 3.59 12.41
N THR A 656 -3.71 4.18 13.58
CA THR A 656 -2.84 5.24 14.15
C THR A 656 -2.08 4.81 15.40
N THR A 657 -2.45 3.70 16.05
CA THR A 657 -1.89 3.27 17.34
C THR A 657 -0.79 2.22 17.19
N GLY A 658 -0.85 1.39 16.14
CA GLY A 658 0.14 0.34 15.87
C GLY A 658 1.22 0.72 14.85
N ASP A 659 1.04 1.80 14.09
CA ASP A 659 1.94 2.16 12.99
C ASP A 659 3.23 2.85 13.50
N PRO A 660 4.43 2.23 13.35
CA PRO A 660 5.69 2.82 13.80
C PRO A 660 6.09 4.09 13.04
N THR A 661 5.44 4.37 11.91
CA THR A 661 5.67 5.57 11.10
C THR A 661 4.73 6.73 11.45
N TYR A 662 3.72 6.51 12.31
CA TYR A 662 2.74 7.52 12.72
C TYR A 662 3.35 8.85 13.18
N PRO A 663 4.47 8.91 13.93
CA PRO A 663 5.11 10.17 14.30
C PRO A 663 5.48 11.08 13.12
N LEU A 664 5.65 10.54 11.91
CA LEU A 664 6.03 11.30 10.72
C LEU A 664 4.83 11.88 9.96
N TRP A 665 3.63 11.36 10.15
CA TRP A 665 2.43 11.79 9.43
C TRP A 665 1.26 12.23 10.32
N LYS A 666 1.34 12.05 11.64
CA LYS A 666 0.35 12.54 12.62
C LYS A 666 0.01 14.02 12.45
N PHE A 667 1.01 14.86 12.19
CA PHE A 667 0.79 16.30 12.00
C PHE A 667 -0.10 16.60 10.79
N ILE A 668 0.06 15.85 9.69
CA ILE A 668 -0.82 15.98 8.52
C ILE A 668 -2.27 15.74 8.95
N ARG A 669 -2.51 14.68 9.72
CA ARG A 669 -3.84 14.35 10.24
C ARG A 669 -4.42 15.42 11.16
N ASN A 670 -3.58 16.12 11.91
CA ASN A 670 -4.03 17.22 12.79
C ASN A 670 -4.22 18.56 12.06
N SER A 671 -3.72 18.70 10.84
CA SER A 671 -3.71 19.96 10.09
C SER A 671 -5.00 20.26 9.34
N TYR A 672 -5.83 19.25 9.10
CA TYR A 672 -7.12 19.37 8.42
C TYR A 672 -8.25 18.96 9.36
N ASP A 673 -9.44 19.53 9.14
CA ASP A 673 -10.67 19.17 9.85
C ASP A 673 -11.26 17.88 9.26
N TRP A 674 -10.60 16.75 9.55
CA TRP A 674 -11.07 15.44 9.14
C TRP A 674 -12.33 15.05 9.93
N LYS A 675 -13.42 14.80 9.21
CA LYS A 675 -14.69 14.36 9.78
C LYS A 675 -14.84 12.84 9.62
N SER A 676 -15.61 12.21 10.50
CA SER A 676 -16.05 10.83 10.27
C SER A 676 -16.89 10.77 9.00
N ALA A 677 -16.62 9.80 8.13
CA ALA A 677 -17.45 9.55 6.95
C ALA A 677 -18.88 9.21 7.40
N PRO A 678 -19.93 9.81 6.81
CA PRO A 678 -21.30 9.38 7.01
C PRO A 678 -21.58 8.08 6.25
N ASP A 679 -22.55 7.28 6.71
CA ASP A 679 -22.87 5.96 6.17
C ASP A 679 -23.06 5.94 4.63
N TRP A 680 -23.70 6.98 4.07
CA TRP A 680 -23.91 7.07 2.62
C TRP A 680 -22.61 7.24 1.83
N LEU A 681 -21.58 7.85 2.42
CA LEU A 681 -20.28 8.04 1.80
C LEU A 681 -19.40 6.80 2.00
N GLU A 682 -19.42 6.21 3.19
CA GLU A 682 -18.59 5.05 3.54
C GLU A 682 -18.78 3.89 2.56
N ILE A 683 -20.03 3.57 2.20
CA ILE A 683 -20.34 2.53 1.20
C ILE A 683 -19.91 2.88 -0.23
N GLN A 684 -19.65 4.15 -0.53
CA GLN A 684 -19.19 4.65 -1.85
C GLN A 684 -17.68 4.93 -1.87
N MET A 685 -16.98 4.82 -0.73
CA MET A 685 -15.54 5.04 -0.66
C MET A 685 -14.77 3.88 -1.30
N ARG A 686 -13.77 4.24 -2.10
CA ARG A 686 -12.85 3.29 -2.72
C ARG A 686 -11.46 3.44 -2.16
N TYR A 687 -10.75 2.32 -2.10
CA TYR A 687 -9.33 2.35 -1.86
C TYR A 687 -8.66 2.99 -3.08
N PRO A 688 -7.76 3.97 -2.90
CA PRO A 688 -7.24 4.75 -4.01
C PRO A 688 -6.42 3.86 -4.94
N GLU A 689 -6.72 3.93 -6.23
CA GLU A 689 -6.10 3.11 -7.27
C GLU A 689 -4.58 3.32 -7.28
N GLU A 690 -4.13 4.57 -7.43
CA GLU A 690 -2.70 4.88 -7.53
C GLU A 690 -1.94 4.46 -6.26
N LEU A 691 -2.57 4.61 -5.09
CA LEU A 691 -1.98 4.15 -3.84
C LEU A 691 -1.80 2.63 -3.85
N TYR A 692 -2.84 1.89 -4.23
CA TYR A 692 -2.81 0.44 -4.26
C TYR A 692 -1.75 -0.08 -5.24
N GLU A 693 -1.65 0.51 -6.43
CA GLU A 693 -0.62 0.17 -7.40
C GLU A 693 0.80 0.34 -6.85
N LEU A 694 1.06 1.45 -6.15
CA LEU A 694 2.38 1.69 -5.52
C LEU A 694 2.69 0.69 -4.40
N GLN A 695 1.67 0.23 -3.69
CA GLN A 695 1.81 -0.82 -2.67
C GLN A 695 2.02 -2.19 -3.30
N LEU A 696 1.30 -2.51 -4.37
CA LEU A 696 1.46 -3.73 -5.15
C LEU A 696 2.84 -3.83 -5.79
N GLU A 697 3.35 -2.75 -6.41
CA GLU A 697 4.70 -2.73 -6.99
C GLU A 697 5.78 -3.10 -5.96
N ALA A 698 5.61 -2.64 -4.72
CA ALA A 698 6.46 -3.05 -3.61
C ALA A 698 6.21 -4.51 -3.23
N ASN A 699 4.94 -4.90 -3.09
CA ASN A 699 4.56 -6.24 -2.66
C ASN A 699 5.03 -7.32 -3.63
N TYR A 700 5.03 -7.08 -4.94
CA TYR A 700 5.47 -8.02 -5.99
C TYR A 700 6.86 -8.61 -5.74
N ARG A 701 7.69 -7.93 -4.96
CA ARG A 701 9.01 -8.41 -4.55
C ARG A 701 9.13 -8.64 -3.05
N TYR A 702 8.61 -7.72 -2.23
CA TYR A 702 8.90 -7.68 -0.80
C TYR A 702 7.97 -8.53 0.06
N HIS A 703 6.99 -9.21 -0.53
CA HIS A 703 6.27 -10.29 0.17
C HIS A 703 7.15 -11.52 0.45
N VAL A 704 8.22 -11.73 -0.33
CA VAL A 704 9.12 -12.88 -0.18
C VAL A 704 10.09 -12.66 0.98
N ASP A 705 9.88 -13.40 2.08
CA ASP A 705 10.72 -13.35 3.29
C ASP A 705 11.63 -14.57 3.49
N ASP A 706 11.50 -15.61 2.65
CA ASP A 706 12.39 -16.77 2.66
C ASP A 706 13.65 -16.53 1.81
N PHE A 707 14.80 -16.91 2.37
CA PHE A 707 16.10 -16.76 1.72
C PHE A 707 16.22 -17.55 0.40
N VAL A 708 15.73 -18.79 0.39
CA VAL A 708 15.92 -19.69 -0.75
C VAL A 708 15.05 -19.22 -1.91
N THR A 709 13.79 -18.89 -1.63
CA THR A 709 12.85 -18.32 -2.61
C THR A 709 13.37 -16.98 -3.14
N TRP A 710 13.78 -16.05 -2.28
CA TRP A 710 14.35 -14.77 -2.72
C TRP A 710 15.57 -14.94 -3.63
N ARG A 711 16.46 -15.88 -3.30
CA ARG A 711 17.68 -16.13 -4.08
C ARG A 711 17.38 -16.72 -5.45
N ARG A 712 16.35 -17.57 -5.55
CA ARG A 712 15.89 -18.14 -6.82
C ARG A 712 15.11 -17.11 -7.64
N GLY A 713 14.38 -16.22 -6.99
CA GLY A 713 13.55 -15.19 -7.62
C GLY A 713 12.36 -15.78 -8.36
N ASP A 714 11.88 -16.96 -7.95
CA ASP A 714 10.80 -17.70 -8.60
C ASP A 714 9.40 -17.37 -8.09
N ASP A 715 9.32 -16.51 -7.07
CA ASP A 715 8.09 -15.98 -6.49
C ASP A 715 8.10 -14.44 -6.52
N PHE A 716 8.81 -13.86 -7.49
CA PHE A 716 8.65 -12.44 -7.81
C PHE A 716 7.56 -12.29 -8.86
N HIS A 717 6.80 -11.22 -8.74
CA HIS A 717 5.66 -10.97 -9.60
C HIS A 717 5.91 -9.82 -10.58
N GLU A 718 5.17 -9.84 -11.69
CA GLU A 718 5.02 -8.72 -12.60
C GLU A 718 3.56 -8.61 -13.04
N ARG A 719 3.12 -7.40 -13.34
CA ARG A 719 1.79 -7.17 -13.89
C ARG A 719 1.74 -7.66 -15.35
N PRO A 720 0.64 -8.32 -15.80
CA PRO A 720 0.42 -8.67 -17.19
C PRO A 720 0.53 -7.46 -18.13
N GLU A 721 0.85 -7.70 -19.41
CA GLU A 721 1.07 -6.66 -20.44
C GLU A 721 -0.09 -5.66 -20.58
N ASP A 722 -1.33 -6.13 -20.48
CA ASP A 722 -2.56 -5.31 -20.53
C ASP A 722 -3.27 -5.30 -19.15
N GLY A 723 -2.54 -5.56 -18.07
CA GLY A 723 -3.09 -5.58 -16.71
C GLY A 723 -3.28 -4.18 -16.14
N ASP A 724 -4.30 -4.02 -15.31
CA ASP A 724 -4.61 -2.81 -14.56
C ASP A 724 -5.29 -3.19 -13.24
N VAL A 725 -5.52 -2.22 -12.35
CA VAL A 725 -6.42 -2.42 -11.20
C VAL A 725 -7.86 -2.28 -11.69
N PHE A 726 -8.59 -3.39 -11.72
CA PHE A 726 -9.99 -3.39 -12.09
C PHE A 726 -10.86 -3.39 -10.84
N TYR A 727 -11.65 -2.34 -10.63
CA TYR A 727 -12.78 -2.44 -9.73
C TYR A 727 -13.81 -3.40 -10.34
N ILE A 728 -14.35 -4.38 -9.61
CA ILE A 728 -15.40 -5.32 -10.07
C ILE A 728 -16.30 -5.76 -8.91
N GLU A 729 -17.49 -6.27 -9.23
CA GLU A 729 -18.33 -7.04 -8.30
C GLU A 729 -17.92 -8.53 -8.35
N THR A 730 -17.50 -9.14 -7.25
CA THR A 730 -17.17 -10.57 -7.20
C THR A 730 -17.42 -11.16 -5.81
N ASN A 731 -17.45 -12.49 -5.71
CA ASN A 731 -17.63 -13.21 -4.45
C ASN A 731 -16.26 -13.67 -3.93
N LEU A 732 -15.89 -13.24 -2.73
CA LEU A 732 -14.66 -13.66 -2.05
C LEU A 732 -14.90 -14.74 -0.98
N GLY A 733 -16.11 -15.29 -0.90
CA GLY A 733 -16.56 -16.31 0.06
C GLY A 733 -17.57 -15.80 1.11
N GLU A 734 -17.84 -14.49 1.14
CA GLU A 734 -18.78 -13.85 2.09
C GLU A 734 -19.99 -13.20 1.37
N GLY A 735 -20.20 -13.56 0.10
CA GLY A 735 -21.19 -12.95 -0.79
C GLY A 735 -20.55 -12.01 -1.80
N ILE A 736 -21.37 -11.45 -2.69
CA ILE A 736 -20.90 -10.55 -3.76
C ILE A 736 -20.61 -9.17 -3.17
N GLU A 737 -19.39 -8.70 -3.37
CA GLU A 737 -18.90 -7.41 -2.90
C GLU A 737 -18.10 -6.67 -3.99
N PHE A 738 -18.03 -5.34 -3.87
CA PHE A 738 -17.30 -4.48 -4.79
C PHE A 738 -15.84 -4.34 -4.35
N VAL A 739 -14.91 -4.78 -5.20
CA VAL A 739 -13.48 -4.92 -4.86
C VAL A 739 -12.60 -4.37 -5.97
N GLY A 740 -11.37 -3.97 -5.63
CA GLY A 740 -10.31 -3.73 -6.61
C GLY A 740 -9.53 -5.01 -6.84
N LEU A 741 -9.29 -5.39 -8.09
CA LEU A 741 -8.61 -6.61 -8.53
C LEU A 741 -7.35 -6.27 -9.32
N ASP A 742 -6.21 -6.85 -8.98
CA ASP A 742 -4.97 -6.82 -9.76
C ASP A 742 -4.47 -8.25 -9.99
N LEU A 743 -4.25 -8.59 -11.26
CA LEU A 743 -3.75 -9.89 -11.68
C LEU A 743 -2.23 -9.85 -11.79
N VAL A 744 -1.54 -10.92 -11.38
CA VAL A 744 -0.06 -10.99 -11.45
C VAL A 744 0.46 -12.27 -12.07
N GLU A 745 1.56 -12.15 -12.82
CA GLU A 745 2.31 -13.26 -13.42
C GLU A 745 3.66 -13.43 -12.72
N TYR A 746 4.26 -14.61 -12.83
CA TYR A 746 5.63 -14.82 -12.33
C TYR A 746 6.65 -14.10 -13.21
N LEU A 747 7.51 -13.30 -12.59
CA LEU A 747 8.52 -12.48 -13.25
C LEU A 747 9.43 -13.30 -14.18
N GLY A 748 9.45 -12.95 -15.46
CA GLY A 748 10.42 -13.44 -16.45
C GLY A 748 10.16 -14.86 -16.97
N GLN A 749 8.94 -15.40 -16.81
CA GLN A 749 8.54 -16.67 -17.44
C GLN A 749 8.09 -16.46 -18.89
N GLU A 750 8.55 -17.32 -19.81
CA GLU A 750 8.12 -17.25 -21.23
C GLU A 750 6.65 -17.66 -21.41
N ALA A 751 6.20 -18.65 -20.62
CA ALA A 751 4.79 -18.99 -20.50
C ALA A 751 4.20 -18.15 -19.38
N ARG A 752 3.40 -17.14 -19.74
CA ARG A 752 2.70 -16.19 -18.86
C ARG A 752 1.68 -16.89 -17.96
N THR A 753 2.17 -17.60 -16.95
CA THR A 753 1.37 -18.27 -15.92
C THR A 753 1.02 -17.28 -14.83
N LEU A 754 -0.25 -17.26 -14.42
CA LEU A 754 -0.70 -16.41 -13.32
C LEU A 754 -0.07 -16.91 -12.01
N ALA A 755 0.55 -15.99 -11.27
CA ALA A 755 1.11 -16.23 -9.94
C ALA A 755 0.03 -16.08 -8.85
N GLY A 756 -1.00 -15.29 -9.13
CA GLY A 756 -2.10 -15.06 -8.21
C GLY A 756 -2.92 -13.82 -8.57
N MET A 757 -3.78 -13.45 -7.63
CA MET A 757 -4.71 -12.32 -7.76
C MET A 757 -4.73 -11.55 -6.44
N TYR A 758 -4.48 -10.25 -6.51
CA TYR A 758 -4.61 -9.33 -5.40
C TYR A 758 -5.99 -8.69 -5.43
N PHE A 759 -6.67 -8.70 -4.29
CA PHE A 759 -7.92 -8.00 -4.07
C PHE A 759 -7.75 -6.95 -2.97
N VAL A 760 -8.40 -5.80 -3.13
CA VAL A 760 -8.63 -4.82 -2.06
C VAL A 760 -10.13 -4.59 -1.91
N ARG A 761 -10.62 -4.71 -0.69
CA ARG A 761 -12.05 -4.64 -0.37
C ARG A 761 -12.49 -3.20 -0.09
N HIS A 762 -13.78 -2.95 -0.25
CA HIS A 762 -14.43 -1.66 -0.06
C HIS A 762 -15.62 -1.74 0.91
N GLY A 763 -16.31 -0.63 1.13
CA GLY A 763 -17.46 -0.57 2.02
C GLY A 763 -17.07 -0.92 3.47
N GLU A 764 -17.72 -1.92 4.06
CA GLU A 764 -17.46 -2.36 5.45
C GLU A 764 -16.02 -2.86 5.67
N TYR A 765 -15.38 -3.36 4.61
CA TYR A 765 -14.02 -3.93 4.66
C TYR A 765 -12.96 -3.02 4.01
N LEU A 766 -13.22 -1.71 3.96
CA LEU A 766 -12.38 -0.75 3.23
C LEU A 766 -10.88 -0.86 3.57
N GLY A 767 -10.08 -1.27 2.59
CA GLY A 767 -8.63 -1.36 2.70
C GLY A 767 -8.09 -2.67 3.28
N GLU A 768 -8.93 -3.66 3.55
CA GLU A 768 -8.47 -5.04 3.72
C GLU A 768 -8.05 -5.60 2.35
N ALA A 769 -6.89 -6.25 2.27
CA ALA A 769 -6.41 -6.84 1.02
C ALA A 769 -6.14 -8.33 1.16
N ILE A 770 -6.44 -9.08 0.10
CA ILE A 770 -6.27 -10.53 0.06
C ILE A 770 -5.44 -10.89 -1.18
N PHE A 771 -4.44 -11.74 -1.01
CA PHE A 771 -3.67 -12.31 -2.11
C PHE A 771 -3.96 -13.80 -2.26
N TYR A 772 -4.66 -14.17 -3.33
CA TYR A 772 -4.86 -15.57 -3.70
C TYR A 772 -3.70 -16.07 -4.56
N HIS A 773 -2.84 -16.92 -4.00
CA HIS A 773 -1.58 -17.33 -4.62
C HIS A 773 -1.63 -18.73 -5.24
N THR A 774 -0.86 -18.97 -6.30
CA THR A 774 -0.75 -20.29 -6.97
C THR A 774 0.47 -21.11 -6.55
N ARG A 775 1.25 -20.67 -5.55
CA ARG A 775 2.55 -21.26 -5.17
C ARG A 775 2.52 -22.77 -4.88
N GLN A 776 1.38 -23.28 -4.42
CA GLN A 776 1.19 -24.69 -4.03
C GLN A 776 0.63 -25.56 -5.17
N GLU A 777 0.11 -24.94 -6.24
CA GLU A 777 -0.47 -25.62 -7.40
C GLU A 777 0.61 -25.98 -8.42
N THR A 778 1.14 -27.20 -8.31
CA THR A 778 2.25 -27.67 -9.15
C THR A 778 1.80 -28.41 -10.42
N VAL A 779 0.56 -28.90 -10.45
CA VAL A 779 0.05 -29.76 -11.53
C VAL A 779 -0.83 -28.99 -12.52
N ASN A 780 -1.70 -28.09 -12.04
CA ASN A 780 -2.60 -27.28 -12.86
C ASN A 780 -2.31 -25.78 -12.67
N ARG A 781 -1.30 -25.26 -13.38
CA ARG A 781 -0.97 -23.83 -13.32
C ARG A 781 -2.02 -23.00 -14.05
N LEU A 782 -2.56 -22.01 -13.34
CA LEU A 782 -3.51 -21.04 -13.86
C LEU A 782 -2.89 -20.26 -15.04
N ILE A 783 -3.58 -20.20 -16.17
CA ILE A 783 -3.14 -19.43 -17.33
C ILE A 783 -3.27 -17.93 -17.05
N GLY A 784 -2.40 -17.09 -17.61
CA GLY A 784 -2.55 -15.64 -17.56
C GLY A 784 -3.57 -15.07 -18.56
N PRO A 785 -3.98 -13.80 -18.43
CA PRO A 785 -5.07 -13.17 -19.20
C PRO A 785 -4.87 -13.21 -20.72
N LYS A 786 -3.62 -13.05 -21.18
CA LYS A 786 -3.30 -13.14 -22.61
C LYS A 786 -3.56 -14.54 -23.17
N THR A 787 -3.17 -15.58 -22.43
CA THR A 787 -3.40 -16.96 -22.86
C THR A 787 -4.89 -17.27 -22.91
N ALA A 788 -5.67 -16.77 -21.95
CA ALA A 788 -7.13 -16.88 -21.98
C ALA A 788 -7.72 -16.22 -23.24
N ARG A 789 -7.27 -15.00 -23.55
CA ARG A 789 -7.69 -14.26 -24.76
C ARG A 789 -7.36 -15.00 -26.05
N ASP A 790 -6.15 -15.55 -26.15
CA ASP A 790 -5.70 -16.30 -27.33
C ASP A 790 -6.51 -17.61 -27.50
N SER A 791 -6.82 -18.31 -26.41
CA SER A 791 -7.68 -19.51 -26.42
C SER A 791 -9.09 -19.19 -26.91
N TYR A 792 -9.71 -18.14 -26.35
CA TYR A 792 -11.04 -17.69 -26.75
C TYR A 792 -11.11 -17.33 -28.25
N VAL A 793 -10.17 -16.52 -28.74
CA VAL A 793 -10.12 -16.12 -30.16
C VAL A 793 -9.89 -17.33 -31.06
N SER A 794 -9.09 -18.31 -30.61
CA SER A 794 -8.84 -19.55 -31.36
C SER A 794 -10.11 -20.39 -31.49
N GLU A 795 -10.83 -20.66 -30.40
CA GLU A 795 -12.05 -21.48 -30.43
C GLU A 795 -13.19 -20.77 -31.19
N ALA A 796 -13.39 -19.47 -30.95
CA ALA A 796 -14.42 -18.68 -31.61
C ALA A 796 -14.02 -18.15 -33.01
N THR A 797 -12.94 -18.66 -33.63
CA THR A 797 -12.35 -18.09 -34.87
C THR A 797 -13.39 -17.81 -35.96
N GLN A 798 -14.32 -18.74 -36.20
CA GLN A 798 -15.31 -18.59 -37.27
C GLN A 798 -16.23 -17.38 -37.02
N THR A 799 -16.78 -17.27 -35.81
CA THR A 799 -17.64 -16.14 -35.40
C THR A 799 -16.83 -14.85 -35.33
N PHE A 800 -15.62 -14.89 -34.76
CA PHE A 800 -14.75 -13.73 -34.61
C PHE A 800 -14.42 -13.08 -35.96
N THR A 801 -14.15 -13.86 -37.01
CA THR A 801 -13.87 -13.33 -38.35
C THR A 801 -15.05 -12.64 -39.03
N LEU A 802 -16.28 -12.86 -38.55
CA LEU A 802 -17.50 -12.21 -39.05
C LEU A 802 -17.76 -10.86 -38.38
N ILE A 803 -17.11 -10.58 -37.25
CA ILE A 803 -17.26 -9.33 -36.50
C ILE A 803 -16.41 -8.25 -37.17
N GLU A 804 -17.07 -7.26 -37.78
CA GLU A 804 -16.39 -6.13 -38.40
C GLU A 804 -15.69 -5.27 -37.33
N GLY A 805 -14.38 -5.07 -37.47
CA GLY A 805 -13.59 -4.28 -36.53
C GLY A 805 -13.55 -4.88 -35.11
N ALA A 806 -13.52 -6.21 -34.99
CA ALA A 806 -13.52 -6.92 -33.71
C ALA A 806 -12.46 -6.39 -32.73
N ARG A 807 -12.90 -6.04 -31.52
CA ARG A 807 -12.04 -5.57 -30.41
C ARG A 807 -12.45 -6.26 -29.12
N ASN A 808 -11.50 -6.92 -28.47
CA ASN A 808 -11.71 -7.48 -27.14
C ASN A 808 -11.61 -6.37 -26.09
N GLY A 809 -12.57 -6.35 -25.16
CA GLY A 809 -12.57 -5.44 -24.01
C GLY A 809 -11.67 -5.92 -22.87
N ASN A 810 -12.06 -5.55 -21.65
CA ASN A 810 -11.37 -5.96 -20.43
C ASN A 810 -11.40 -7.49 -20.27
N THR A 811 -10.31 -8.06 -19.75
CA THR A 811 -10.28 -9.47 -19.34
C THR A 811 -10.42 -9.53 -17.83
N LEU A 812 -11.62 -9.85 -17.36
CA LEU A 812 -11.97 -9.90 -15.95
C LEU A 812 -11.99 -11.35 -15.47
N ILE A 813 -11.92 -11.58 -14.16
CA ILE A 813 -11.87 -12.92 -13.59
C ILE A 813 -12.96 -13.11 -12.55
N TYR A 814 -13.62 -14.26 -12.58
CA TYR A 814 -14.75 -14.58 -11.70
C TYR A 814 -14.65 -16.02 -11.20
N PRO A 815 -15.04 -16.28 -9.93
CA PRO A 815 -15.24 -17.63 -9.44
C PRO A 815 -16.62 -18.10 -9.91
N LEU A 816 -16.64 -19.04 -10.85
CA LEU A 816 -17.86 -19.64 -11.40
C LEU A 816 -17.66 -21.16 -11.49
N LEU A 817 -18.72 -21.95 -11.29
CA LEU A 817 -18.66 -23.40 -11.42
C LEU A 817 -17.52 -24.04 -10.61
N SER A 818 -17.32 -23.59 -9.37
CA SER A 818 -16.26 -24.04 -8.47
C SER A 818 -14.85 -23.97 -9.10
N SER A 819 -14.66 -23.07 -10.06
CA SER A 819 -13.43 -22.86 -10.81
C SER A 819 -13.21 -21.37 -11.05
N ILE A 820 -12.18 -21.04 -11.83
CA ILE A 820 -11.82 -19.67 -12.16
C ILE A 820 -12.04 -19.46 -13.65
N TYR A 821 -12.88 -18.50 -14.02
CA TYR A 821 -13.17 -18.16 -15.40
C TYR A 821 -12.75 -16.74 -15.74
N TYR A 822 -12.08 -16.60 -16.87
CA TYR A 822 -11.82 -15.31 -17.49
C TYR A 822 -13.01 -14.91 -18.36
N TYR A 823 -13.64 -13.78 -18.07
CA TYR A 823 -14.65 -13.17 -18.91
C TYR A 823 -14.03 -12.18 -19.90
N ILE A 824 -14.35 -12.30 -21.19
CA ILE A 824 -13.81 -11.48 -22.27
C ILE A 824 -14.93 -11.05 -23.22
N PRO A 825 -15.39 -9.79 -23.18
CA PRO A 825 -16.33 -9.27 -24.16
C PRO A 825 -15.61 -8.88 -25.46
N THR A 826 -16.30 -9.03 -26.58
CA THR A 826 -15.85 -8.64 -27.92
C THR A 826 -16.87 -7.72 -28.57
N TYR A 827 -16.39 -6.54 -28.96
CA TYR A 827 -17.19 -5.53 -29.61
C TYR A 827 -16.94 -5.51 -31.12
N SER A 828 -17.99 -5.28 -31.92
CA SER A 828 -17.81 -4.78 -33.29
C SER A 828 -17.51 -3.28 -33.25
N THR A 829 -16.70 -2.80 -34.18
CA THR A 829 -16.41 -1.37 -34.32
C THR A 829 -16.67 -0.94 -35.75
N VAL A 830 -17.80 -0.27 -35.98
CA VAL A 830 -18.21 0.22 -37.31
C VAL A 830 -18.36 1.74 -37.26
N GLY A 831 -17.35 2.45 -37.77
CA GLY A 831 -17.27 3.91 -37.64
C GLY A 831 -17.16 4.32 -36.17
N ASP A 832 -18.03 5.24 -35.75
CA ASP A 832 -18.12 5.73 -34.36
C ASP A 832 -19.19 4.99 -33.55
N ILE A 833 -19.51 3.73 -33.88
CA ILE A 833 -20.43 2.89 -33.10
C ILE A 833 -19.74 1.58 -32.71
N GLN A 834 -19.82 1.24 -31.42
CA GLN A 834 -19.48 -0.09 -30.90
C GLN A 834 -20.76 -0.82 -30.48
N ASN A 835 -20.80 -2.13 -30.66
CA ASN A 835 -21.84 -3.01 -30.12
C ASN A 835 -21.18 -4.26 -29.54
N LEU A 836 -21.70 -4.77 -28.43
CA LEU A 836 -21.35 -6.11 -27.94
C LEU A 836 -21.87 -7.13 -28.97
N ASN A 837 -20.98 -8.01 -29.42
CA ASN A 837 -21.28 -8.96 -30.48
C ASN A 837 -20.94 -10.40 -30.13
N LEU A 838 -20.08 -10.60 -29.12
CA LEU A 838 -19.69 -11.90 -28.63
C LEU A 838 -19.10 -11.71 -27.24
N ALA A 839 -19.30 -12.66 -26.34
CA ALA A 839 -18.63 -12.78 -25.07
C ALA A 839 -18.06 -14.19 -24.93
N GLY A 840 -16.99 -14.33 -24.15
CA GLY A 840 -16.35 -15.62 -23.91
C GLY A 840 -15.97 -15.80 -22.45
N PHE A 841 -16.22 -17.00 -21.94
CA PHE A 841 -15.65 -17.50 -20.72
C PHE A 841 -14.54 -18.50 -21.02
N VAL A 842 -13.41 -18.36 -20.34
CA VAL A 842 -12.29 -19.29 -20.47
C VAL A 842 -11.91 -19.83 -19.11
N ASN A 843 -11.97 -21.14 -18.93
CA ASN A 843 -11.54 -21.78 -17.70
C ASN A 843 -10.03 -21.59 -17.53
N GLY A 844 -9.61 -21.04 -16.39
CA GLY A 844 -8.22 -20.71 -16.11
C GLY A 844 -7.31 -21.93 -15.96
N PHE A 845 -7.86 -23.10 -15.65
CA PHE A 845 -7.12 -24.35 -15.44
C PHE A 845 -7.18 -25.28 -16.67
N SER A 846 -8.38 -25.58 -17.18
CA SER A 846 -8.59 -26.51 -18.30
C SER A 846 -8.41 -25.85 -19.68
N ARG A 847 -8.56 -24.51 -19.77
CA ARG A 847 -8.60 -23.73 -21.01
C ARG A 847 -9.82 -24.00 -21.89
N SER A 848 -10.84 -24.67 -21.35
CA SER A 848 -12.13 -24.78 -22.04
C SER A 848 -12.74 -23.41 -22.25
N VAL A 849 -13.47 -23.26 -23.34
CA VAL A 849 -14.05 -21.98 -23.77
C VAL A 849 -15.54 -22.20 -24.03
N GLY A 850 -16.38 -21.42 -23.36
CA GLY A 850 -17.78 -21.20 -23.73
C GLY A 850 -17.93 -19.80 -24.30
N TYR A 851 -18.70 -19.62 -25.38
CA TYR A 851 -18.92 -18.30 -25.97
C TYR A 851 -20.34 -18.13 -26.55
N GLY A 852 -20.85 -16.91 -26.47
CA GLY A 852 -22.22 -16.56 -26.85
C GLY A 852 -22.36 -15.07 -27.15
N ASP A 853 -23.59 -14.62 -27.43
CA ASP A 853 -23.83 -13.20 -27.77
C ASP A 853 -23.58 -12.27 -26.57
N ASP A 854 -23.78 -12.77 -25.34
CA ASP A 854 -23.56 -12.10 -24.07
C ASP A 854 -23.01 -13.07 -22.98
N ALA A 855 -22.87 -12.58 -21.75
CA ALA A 855 -22.39 -13.37 -20.62
C ALA A 855 -23.31 -14.56 -20.28
N ASP A 856 -24.64 -14.41 -20.37
CA ASP A 856 -25.57 -15.50 -20.06
C ASP A 856 -25.43 -16.62 -21.11
N ASP A 857 -25.41 -16.26 -22.40
CA ASP A 857 -25.22 -17.23 -23.49
C ASP A 857 -23.85 -17.90 -23.43
N ALA A 858 -22.79 -17.13 -23.16
CA ALA A 858 -21.43 -17.66 -23.04
C ALA A 858 -21.29 -18.64 -21.87
N TYR A 859 -21.98 -18.39 -20.75
CA TYR A 859 -21.99 -19.29 -19.60
C TYR A 859 -22.75 -20.59 -19.89
N ASN A 860 -23.89 -20.50 -20.56
CA ASN A 860 -24.68 -21.68 -20.93
C ASN A 860 -23.98 -22.58 -21.96
N ASP A 861 -23.05 -22.03 -22.74
CA ASP A 861 -22.20 -22.76 -23.68
C ASP A 861 -21.03 -23.50 -23.00
N ILE A 862 -20.77 -23.26 -21.70
CA ILE A 862 -19.78 -24.00 -20.92
C ILE A 862 -20.32 -25.41 -20.66
N GLU A 863 -20.05 -26.36 -21.55
CA GLU A 863 -20.49 -27.78 -21.44
C GLU A 863 -19.77 -28.59 -20.32
N GLU A 864 -19.11 -27.91 -19.35
CA GLU A 864 -18.25 -28.50 -18.31
C GLU A 864 -18.72 -28.13 -16.89
N PHE A 865 -19.94 -28.53 -16.53
CA PHE A 865 -20.49 -28.26 -15.19
C PHE A 865 -20.01 -29.32 -14.17
N PRO A 866 -19.36 -28.96 -13.05
CA PRO A 866 -19.06 -29.90 -11.97
C PRO A 866 -20.35 -30.33 -11.24
N PRO A 867 -20.30 -31.38 -10.41
CA PRO A 867 -21.45 -31.83 -9.65
C PRO A 867 -21.95 -30.73 -8.71
N GLY A 868 -23.25 -30.41 -8.75
CA GLY A 868 -23.85 -29.37 -7.93
C GLY A 868 -23.99 -29.78 -6.45
N SER A 869 -24.18 -28.80 -5.57
CA SER A 869 -24.43 -29.06 -4.14
C SER A 869 -25.65 -29.97 -3.93
N PHE A 870 -25.59 -30.84 -2.93
CA PHE A 870 -26.70 -31.68 -2.50
C PHE A 870 -26.76 -31.74 -0.96
N THR A 871 -27.82 -32.31 -0.41
CA THR A 871 -28.00 -32.47 1.04
C THR A 871 -28.04 -33.94 1.42
N LEU A 872 -27.19 -34.34 2.36
CA LEU A 872 -27.13 -35.68 2.95
C LEU A 872 -28.01 -35.76 4.21
N ASN A 873 -28.81 -36.83 4.30
CA ASN A 873 -29.67 -37.14 5.42
C ASN A 873 -29.49 -38.61 5.85
N SER A 874 -29.84 -38.91 7.10
CA SER A 874 -29.84 -40.27 7.64
C SER A 874 -31.20 -40.63 8.26
N THR A 875 -31.58 -41.90 8.21
CA THR A 875 -32.73 -42.44 8.95
C THR A 875 -32.38 -42.96 10.35
N ALA A 876 -31.15 -42.73 10.82
CA ALA A 876 -30.70 -43.17 12.14
C ALA A 876 -31.49 -42.51 13.28
N ASP A 877 -31.76 -43.27 14.34
CA ASP A 877 -32.24 -42.69 15.60
C ASP A 877 -31.10 -41.91 16.29
N SER A 878 -31.41 -41.09 17.31
CA SER A 878 -30.41 -40.31 18.04
C SER A 878 -30.45 -40.60 19.55
N PRO A 879 -29.54 -41.44 20.11
CA PRO A 879 -28.57 -42.29 19.40
C PRO A 879 -29.23 -43.49 18.69
N ASP A 880 -28.57 -44.02 17.67
CA ASP A 880 -29.02 -45.16 16.88
C ASP A 880 -28.89 -46.46 17.68
N LYS A 881 -29.94 -47.30 17.69
CA LYS A 881 -30.04 -48.41 18.66
C LYS A 881 -29.68 -49.78 18.13
N ASP A 882 -29.62 -49.96 16.81
CA ASP A 882 -29.40 -51.27 16.19
C ASP A 882 -28.25 -51.29 15.17
N GLY A 883 -27.59 -50.15 14.95
CA GLY A 883 -26.47 -50.00 14.03
C GLY A 883 -26.89 -50.15 12.57
N ARG A 884 -28.17 -49.88 12.24
CA ARG A 884 -28.73 -50.00 10.89
C ARG A 884 -29.61 -48.81 10.52
N PHE A 885 -29.20 -48.11 9.48
CA PHE A 885 -29.96 -46.97 8.94
C PHE A 885 -29.62 -46.77 7.47
N THR A 886 -30.40 -45.93 6.79
CA THR A 886 -30.17 -45.57 5.39
C THR A 886 -29.66 -44.14 5.33
N LEU A 887 -28.55 -43.94 4.62
CA LEU A 887 -28.14 -42.63 4.14
C LEU A 887 -28.93 -42.32 2.87
N SER A 888 -29.43 -41.09 2.75
CA SER A 888 -30.17 -40.61 1.58
C SER A 888 -29.78 -39.18 1.27
N TRP A 889 -29.61 -38.84 -0.01
CA TRP A 889 -29.25 -37.50 -0.42
C TRP A 889 -30.11 -36.96 -1.56
N SER A 890 -30.18 -35.63 -1.69
CA SER A 890 -30.80 -34.99 -2.86
C SER A 890 -29.95 -35.19 -4.12
N GLU A 891 -30.54 -34.98 -5.29
CA GLU A 891 -29.81 -35.03 -6.55
C GLU A 891 -28.74 -33.93 -6.60
N SER A 892 -27.49 -34.32 -6.86
CA SER A 892 -26.43 -33.43 -7.31
C SER A 892 -26.53 -33.30 -8.83
N GLN A 893 -26.80 -32.08 -9.31
CA GLN A 893 -26.90 -31.79 -10.73
C GLN A 893 -25.54 -32.07 -11.41
N TYR A 894 -25.54 -32.69 -12.60
CA TYR A 894 -24.33 -33.04 -13.35
C TYR A 894 -23.40 -34.11 -12.72
N ALA A 895 -23.81 -34.75 -11.62
CA ALA A 895 -23.07 -35.90 -11.09
C ALA A 895 -23.19 -37.11 -12.04
N ASP A 896 -22.08 -37.77 -12.31
CA ASP A 896 -22.02 -39.06 -13.01
C ASP A 896 -22.00 -40.24 -12.02
N SER A 897 -21.41 -40.03 -10.83
CA SER A 897 -21.34 -41.03 -9.76
C SER A 897 -21.34 -40.39 -8.36
N TYR A 898 -21.48 -41.24 -7.32
CA TYR A 898 -21.31 -40.87 -5.92
C TYR A 898 -20.38 -41.86 -5.21
N GLU A 899 -19.44 -41.37 -4.42
CA GLU A 899 -18.63 -42.15 -3.48
C GLU A 899 -19.12 -41.92 -2.04
N ILE A 900 -19.07 -42.98 -1.22
CA ILE A 900 -19.51 -42.93 0.18
C ILE A 900 -18.36 -43.31 1.09
N TYR A 901 -18.06 -42.46 2.06
CA TYR A 901 -16.99 -42.62 3.02
C TYR A 901 -17.53 -42.80 4.43
N GLN A 902 -16.87 -43.66 5.22
CA GLN A 902 -17.06 -43.78 6.67
C GLN A 902 -15.71 -43.59 7.35
N ASN A 903 -15.58 -42.58 8.21
CA ASN A 903 -14.33 -42.21 8.90
C ASN A 903 -13.13 -42.19 7.92
N ASN A 904 -13.31 -41.52 6.77
CA ASN A 904 -12.34 -41.40 5.66
C ASN A 904 -12.00 -42.71 4.92
N THR A 905 -12.79 -43.77 5.09
CA THR A 905 -12.64 -45.04 4.36
C THR A 905 -13.76 -45.19 3.35
N LEU A 906 -13.43 -45.38 2.07
CA LEU A 906 -14.40 -45.60 0.98
C LEU A 906 -15.19 -46.90 1.22
N LEU A 907 -16.51 -46.79 1.27
CA LEU A 907 -17.45 -47.90 1.43
C LEU A 907 -17.99 -48.40 0.08
N ALA A 908 -18.40 -47.47 -0.78
CA ALA A 908 -19.03 -47.78 -2.06
C ALA A 908 -18.88 -46.64 -3.06
N GLU A 909 -18.96 -47.01 -4.34
CA GLU A 909 -19.09 -46.11 -5.49
C GLU A 909 -20.39 -46.48 -6.20
N LEU A 910 -21.24 -45.49 -6.45
CA LEU A 910 -22.60 -45.63 -6.96
C LEU A 910 -22.78 -44.80 -8.23
N ASP A 911 -23.66 -45.26 -9.12
CA ASP A 911 -24.08 -44.51 -10.29
C ASP A 911 -24.98 -43.31 -9.90
N SER A 912 -25.00 -42.24 -10.68
CA SER A 912 -25.79 -41.03 -10.40
C SER A 912 -27.29 -41.26 -10.20
N SER A 913 -27.84 -42.37 -10.71
CA SER A 913 -29.22 -42.76 -10.50
C SER A 913 -29.54 -43.23 -9.06
N GLN A 914 -28.52 -43.58 -8.27
CA GLN A 914 -28.66 -44.07 -6.90
C GLN A 914 -28.44 -42.95 -5.89
N ARG A 915 -29.42 -42.74 -5.00
CA ARG A 915 -29.43 -41.64 -4.02
C ARG A 915 -29.61 -42.10 -2.57
N THR A 916 -29.44 -43.40 -2.34
CA THR A 916 -29.62 -44.04 -1.03
C THR A 916 -28.61 -45.15 -0.85
N TYR A 917 -28.10 -45.30 0.37
CA TYR A 917 -27.18 -46.38 0.73
C TYR A 917 -27.49 -46.93 2.13
N GLU A 918 -27.62 -48.24 2.24
CA GLU A 918 -27.92 -48.92 3.50
C GLU A 918 -26.63 -49.15 4.30
N ILE A 919 -26.60 -48.63 5.53
CA ILE A 919 -25.55 -48.84 6.52
C ILE A 919 -26.01 -49.92 7.48
N SER A 920 -25.13 -50.89 7.78
CA SER A 920 -25.42 -51.95 8.73
C SER A 920 -24.15 -52.48 9.41
N GLY A 921 -24.32 -53.12 10.57
CA GLY A 921 -23.23 -53.82 11.26
C GLY A 921 -22.32 -52.92 12.10
N LEU A 922 -22.77 -51.72 12.46
CA LEU A 922 -22.02 -50.82 13.34
C LEU A 922 -22.14 -51.25 14.81
N THR A 923 -21.05 -51.07 15.56
CA THR A 923 -21.00 -51.25 17.02
C THR A 923 -21.08 -49.89 17.74
N ASN A 924 -21.21 -49.89 19.07
CA ASN A 924 -21.26 -48.65 19.84
C ASN A 924 -20.07 -47.73 19.53
N GLY A 925 -20.36 -46.46 19.22
CA GLY A 925 -19.37 -45.47 18.84
C GLY A 925 -19.95 -44.37 17.94
N ASP A 926 -19.12 -43.35 17.68
CA ASP A 926 -19.44 -42.24 16.80
C ASP A 926 -18.84 -42.49 15.41
N TYR A 927 -19.63 -42.27 14.36
CA TYR A 927 -19.23 -42.47 12.97
C TYR A 927 -19.53 -41.22 12.15
N LYS A 928 -18.54 -40.76 11.38
CA LYS A 928 -18.70 -39.73 10.38
C LYS A 928 -18.90 -40.36 9.01
N PHE A 929 -19.98 -40.00 8.33
CA PHE A 929 -20.26 -40.39 6.95
C PHE A 929 -20.16 -39.18 6.04
N GLU A 930 -19.53 -39.36 4.88
CA GLU A 930 -19.41 -38.34 3.85
C GLU A 930 -19.85 -38.96 2.51
N VAL A 931 -20.64 -38.23 1.75
CA VAL A 931 -20.98 -38.59 0.37
C VAL A 931 -20.30 -37.58 -0.55
N VAL A 932 -19.69 -38.05 -1.63
CA VAL A 932 -18.98 -37.23 -2.62
C VAL A 932 -19.58 -37.49 -4.00
N ALA A 933 -20.24 -36.52 -4.60
CA ALA A 933 -20.69 -36.56 -5.99
C ALA A 933 -19.51 -36.26 -6.91
N LEU A 934 -19.39 -36.99 -8.03
CA LEU A 934 -18.25 -36.94 -8.96
C LEU A 934 -18.73 -36.87 -10.40
N ASN A 935 -17.97 -36.17 -11.24
CA ASN A 935 -18.01 -36.28 -12.70
C ASN A 935 -16.61 -36.02 -13.30
N ASP A 936 -16.50 -36.02 -14.63
CA ASP A 936 -15.22 -35.75 -15.31
C ASP A 936 -14.64 -34.34 -15.05
N TYR A 937 -15.41 -33.44 -14.45
CA TYR A 937 -15.10 -32.01 -14.27
C TYR A 937 -14.96 -31.57 -12.80
N GLY A 938 -15.31 -32.40 -11.82
CA GLY A 938 -15.12 -32.06 -10.40
C GLY A 938 -15.83 -32.98 -9.40
N GLU A 939 -15.81 -32.54 -8.14
CA GLU A 939 -16.45 -33.22 -7.02
C GLU A 939 -17.22 -32.23 -6.12
N SER A 940 -18.27 -32.71 -5.44
CA SER A 940 -19.00 -31.98 -4.39
C SER A 940 -19.28 -32.94 -3.24
N SER A 941 -19.16 -32.52 -1.97
CA SER A 941 -19.43 -33.41 -0.83
C SER A 941 -20.31 -32.79 0.26
N ASP A 942 -20.95 -33.66 1.04
CA ASP A 942 -21.71 -33.33 2.25
C ASP A 942 -21.52 -34.44 3.30
N ASP A 943 -21.56 -34.09 4.59
CA ASP A 943 -21.21 -35.00 5.69
C ASP A 943 -22.21 -34.99 6.86
N ILE A 944 -22.28 -36.12 7.59
CA ILE A 944 -23.14 -36.30 8.76
C ILE A 944 -22.49 -37.19 9.81
N GLU A 945 -22.69 -36.87 11.09
CA GLU A 945 -22.26 -37.68 12.22
C GLU A 945 -23.42 -38.48 12.82
N VAL A 946 -23.19 -39.77 13.10
CA VAL A 946 -24.17 -40.68 13.72
C VAL A 946 -23.54 -41.41 14.90
N THR A 947 -24.14 -41.28 16.08
CA THR A 947 -23.78 -42.02 17.30
C THR A 947 -24.62 -43.29 17.41
N VAL A 948 -23.96 -44.45 17.51
CA VAL A 948 -24.62 -45.77 17.72
C VAL A 948 -24.47 -46.18 19.19
N LEU A 949 -25.58 -46.56 19.83
CA LEU A 949 -25.65 -47.06 21.20
C LEU A 949 -26.67 -48.23 21.32
N ILE A 950 -26.14 -49.44 21.33
CA ILE A 950 -26.85 -50.71 21.54
C ILE A 950 -27.05 -50.91 23.06
N THR A 951 -28.31 -51.07 23.51
CA THR A 951 -28.71 -51.16 24.95
C THR A 951 -29.46 -52.47 25.30
N ILE A 952 -29.52 -52.84 26.59
CA ILE A 952 -30.32 -53.96 27.13
C ILE A 952 -31.54 -53.42 27.89
N ASP A 953 -32.70 -54.07 27.76
CA ASP A 953 -33.88 -53.82 28.60
C ASP A 953 -33.96 -54.84 29.76
N TYR A 954 -34.43 -54.42 30.94
CA TYR A 954 -34.45 -55.28 32.13
C TYR A 954 -35.64 -55.02 33.08
N GLU A 955 -36.12 -56.10 33.70
CA GLU A 955 -37.16 -56.07 34.73
C GLU A 955 -36.84 -57.08 35.85
N VAL A 956 -36.90 -56.65 37.11
CA VAL A 956 -36.65 -57.52 38.29
C VAL A 956 -37.79 -57.42 39.28
N SER A 957 -38.26 -58.56 39.80
CA SER A 957 -39.36 -58.61 40.76
C SER A 957 -39.21 -59.76 41.76
N MET A 958 -39.72 -59.56 42.98
CA MET A 958 -39.81 -60.59 44.03
C MET A 958 -41.07 -60.41 44.87
N GLU A 959 -41.73 -61.52 45.22
CA GLU A 959 -42.89 -61.53 46.09
C GLU A 959 -42.55 -60.95 47.47
N THR A 960 -43.47 -60.18 48.04
CA THR A 960 -43.24 -59.41 49.27
C THR A 960 -43.77 -60.08 50.53
N GLU A 961 -44.59 -61.14 50.43
CA GLU A 961 -45.18 -61.83 51.56
C GLU A 961 -45.30 -63.33 51.26
N ILE A 962 -45.03 -64.18 52.26
CA ILE A 962 -45.25 -65.63 52.16
C ILE A 962 -45.84 -66.20 53.46
N VAL A 963 -46.38 -67.42 53.41
CA VAL A 963 -46.92 -68.13 54.59
C VAL A 963 -46.12 -69.41 54.85
N HIS A 964 -45.21 -69.37 55.83
CA HIS A 964 -44.36 -70.51 56.20
C HIS A 964 -45.14 -71.57 57.04
N PRO A 965 -44.86 -72.90 56.97
CA PRO A 965 -43.78 -73.58 56.25
C PRO A 965 -44.11 -74.10 54.85
N ASP A 966 -45.33 -73.89 54.37
CA ASP A 966 -45.81 -74.55 53.14
C ASP A 966 -45.55 -73.74 51.85
N ASP A 967 -45.09 -72.48 51.96
CA ASP A 967 -44.87 -71.57 50.82
C ASP A 967 -43.46 -70.94 50.80
N LEU A 968 -43.01 -70.49 49.61
CA LEU A 968 -41.69 -69.92 49.35
C LEU A 968 -41.78 -68.65 48.48
N ALA A 969 -40.93 -67.65 48.74
CA ALA A 969 -41.01 -66.35 48.07
C ALA A 969 -40.46 -66.43 46.65
N ARG A 970 -41.30 -66.16 45.64
CA ARG A 970 -40.87 -66.21 44.24
C ARG A 970 -40.15 -64.95 43.83
N PHE A 971 -39.10 -65.09 43.03
CA PHE A 971 -38.55 -63.98 42.27
C PHE A 971 -38.49 -64.31 40.78
N ARG A 972 -38.50 -63.26 39.97
CA ARG A 972 -38.35 -63.32 38.52
C ARG A 972 -37.51 -62.15 38.03
N ILE A 973 -36.52 -62.47 37.21
CA ILE A 973 -35.65 -61.54 36.49
C ILE A 973 -35.89 -61.78 35.02
N THR A 974 -36.10 -60.70 34.26
CA THR A 974 -36.16 -60.70 32.80
C THR A 974 -35.11 -59.72 32.31
N LEU A 975 -34.20 -60.19 31.47
CA LEU A 975 -33.25 -59.35 30.72
C LEU A 975 -33.51 -59.61 29.25
N GLU A 976 -33.54 -58.57 28.42
CA GLU A 976 -33.72 -58.70 26.97
C GLU A 976 -32.72 -57.81 26.23
N ASN A 977 -31.91 -58.42 25.37
CA ASN A 977 -31.11 -57.67 24.43
C ASN A 977 -32.00 -57.22 23.27
N ILE A 978 -32.52 -55.99 23.38
CA ILE A 978 -33.43 -55.40 22.39
C ILE A 978 -32.76 -55.07 21.05
N ASN A 979 -31.46 -55.34 20.90
CA ASN A 979 -30.80 -55.27 19.61
C ASN A 979 -31.50 -56.24 18.65
N THR A 980 -31.97 -55.75 17.51
CA THR A 980 -32.64 -56.55 16.48
C THR A 980 -31.67 -57.02 15.38
N ASN A 981 -30.39 -56.69 15.49
CA ASN A 981 -29.32 -57.12 14.60
C ASN A 981 -28.64 -58.40 15.11
N PHE A 982 -29.20 -59.55 14.76
CA PHE A 982 -28.73 -60.89 15.17
C PHE A 982 -27.27 -61.23 14.80
N SER A 983 -26.58 -60.35 14.06
CA SER A 983 -25.14 -60.48 13.72
C SER A 983 -24.23 -59.70 14.66
N ALA A 984 -24.78 -58.86 15.55
CA ALA A 984 -24.02 -58.08 16.52
C ALA A 984 -23.34 -58.99 17.56
N ALA A 985 -22.19 -58.54 18.06
CA ALA A 985 -21.49 -59.24 19.13
C ALA A 985 -22.40 -59.32 20.39
N PRO A 986 -22.35 -60.44 21.15
CA PRO A 986 -23.12 -60.55 22.38
C PRO A 986 -22.69 -59.48 23.38
N VAL A 987 -23.65 -58.96 24.15
CA VAL A 987 -23.33 -58.19 25.35
C VAL A 987 -22.87 -59.20 26.40
N SER A 988 -21.59 -59.17 26.75
CA SER A 988 -20.94 -60.15 27.61
C SER A 988 -20.62 -59.60 29.00
N GLY A 989 -20.60 -60.48 29.99
CA GLY A 989 -20.21 -60.15 31.37
C GLY A 989 -21.33 -59.59 32.25
N ILE A 990 -22.59 -59.93 31.93
CA ILE A 990 -23.76 -59.48 32.67
C ILE A 990 -23.83 -60.22 34.02
N ASN A 991 -23.94 -59.46 35.11
CA ASN A 991 -24.04 -60.00 36.46
C ASN A 991 -25.29 -59.48 37.17
N VAL A 992 -26.07 -60.38 37.81
CA VAL A 992 -27.19 -60.01 38.67
C VAL A 992 -27.07 -60.72 40.01
N SER A 993 -27.11 -59.95 41.10
CA SER A 993 -26.99 -60.44 42.47
C SER A 993 -28.19 -60.06 43.33
N LEU A 994 -28.59 -60.97 44.22
CA LEU A 994 -29.63 -60.82 45.24
C LEU A 994 -28.99 -60.86 46.63
N THR A 995 -29.12 -59.78 47.39
CA THR A 995 -28.67 -59.76 48.78
C THR A 995 -29.86 -59.81 49.73
N LEU A 996 -29.85 -60.77 50.64
CA LEU A 996 -30.86 -60.98 51.67
C LEU A 996 -30.31 -60.64 53.06
N TYR A 997 -31.12 -59.96 53.87
CA TYR A 997 -30.77 -59.45 55.19
C TYR A 997 -31.82 -59.90 56.21
N ALA A 998 -31.42 -60.46 57.36
CA ALA A 998 -32.30 -60.69 58.50
C ALA A 998 -31.72 -60.08 59.78
N GLU A 999 -32.58 -59.45 60.59
CA GLU A 999 -32.25 -58.85 61.89
C GLU A 999 -32.06 -59.91 63.01
N ASN A 1000 -31.96 -61.20 62.67
CA ASN A 1000 -31.67 -62.28 63.62
C ASN A 1000 -30.61 -63.23 63.02
N ASN A 1001 -29.58 -63.54 63.81
CA ASN A 1001 -28.44 -64.37 63.41
C ASN A 1001 -28.72 -65.86 63.23
N SER A 1002 -29.88 -66.35 63.70
CA SER A 1002 -30.27 -67.75 63.54
C SER A 1002 -30.98 -68.05 62.22
N THR A 1003 -31.36 -67.02 61.45
CA THR A 1003 -32.00 -67.20 60.14
C THR A 1003 -30.97 -67.70 59.13
N GLU A 1004 -31.26 -68.80 58.46
CA GLU A 1004 -30.47 -69.28 57.31
C GLU A 1004 -31.35 -69.21 56.08
N PHE A 1005 -30.82 -68.61 55.03
CA PHE A 1005 -31.50 -68.49 53.75
C PHE A 1005 -31.11 -69.65 52.85
N THR A 1006 -32.06 -70.16 52.08
CA THR A 1006 -31.77 -71.09 50.99
C THR A 1006 -32.54 -70.66 49.77
N ILE A 1007 -31.87 -70.59 48.62
CA ILE A 1007 -32.51 -70.34 47.34
C ILE A 1007 -32.70 -71.66 46.61
N TYR A 1008 -33.88 -71.86 46.06
CA TYR A 1008 -34.27 -73.01 45.26
C TYR A 1008 -34.61 -72.57 43.82
N GLY A 1009 -34.54 -73.50 42.88
CA GLY A 1009 -34.84 -73.25 41.47
C GLY A 1009 -33.62 -73.22 40.54
N PHE A 1010 -32.43 -73.57 41.03
CA PHE A 1010 -31.19 -73.62 40.26
C PHE A 1010 -30.59 -75.04 40.25
N GLU A 1011 -30.05 -75.48 39.12
CA GLU A 1011 -29.47 -76.83 38.96
C GLU A 1011 -28.07 -76.99 39.59
N SER A 1012 -27.45 -75.90 40.09
CA SER A 1012 -26.13 -75.89 40.74
C SER A 1012 -26.15 -75.00 41.99
N PRO A 1013 -25.30 -75.27 43.01
CA PRO A 1013 -25.27 -74.42 44.19
C PRO A 1013 -24.81 -73.00 43.81
N LEU A 1014 -25.68 -72.02 44.04
CA LEU A 1014 -25.38 -70.61 43.83
C LEU A 1014 -24.19 -70.21 44.71
N LEU A 1015 -23.25 -69.46 44.14
CA LEU A 1015 -22.19 -68.82 44.91
C LEU A 1015 -22.86 -67.82 45.86
N ASN A 1016 -22.75 -68.09 47.15
CA ASN A 1016 -23.22 -67.20 48.18
C ASN A 1016 -22.11 -66.85 49.15
N THR A 1017 -22.16 -65.63 49.67
CA THR A 1017 -21.29 -65.21 50.76
C THR A 1017 -22.16 -64.72 51.90
N THR A 1018 -22.08 -65.39 53.03
CA THR A 1018 -22.82 -65.05 54.23
C THR A 1018 -21.91 -64.33 55.22
N GLN A 1019 -22.35 -63.16 55.70
CA GLN A 1019 -21.72 -62.44 56.79
C GLN A 1019 -22.68 -62.41 57.99
N LYS A 1020 -22.22 -62.91 59.15
CA LYS A 1020 -22.97 -62.88 60.42
C LYS A 1020 -22.34 -61.84 61.35
N THR A 1021 -23.13 -60.92 61.88
CA THR A 1021 -22.75 -59.92 62.90
C THR A 1021 -23.61 -60.10 64.14
N LEU A 1022 -23.25 -59.64 65.34
CA LEU A 1022 -23.91 -60.02 66.62
C LEU A 1022 -25.46 -60.05 66.58
N ASN A 1023 -26.09 -59.16 65.80
CA ASN A 1023 -27.54 -59.02 65.70
C ASN A 1023 -28.11 -59.21 64.28
N SER A 1024 -27.35 -59.55 63.23
CA SER A 1024 -27.91 -59.72 61.89
C SER A 1024 -27.05 -60.58 60.96
N ILE A 1025 -27.74 -61.22 60.01
CA ILE A 1025 -27.13 -62.00 58.93
C ILE A 1025 -27.45 -61.37 57.58
N GLU A 1026 -26.42 -61.25 56.75
CA GLU A 1026 -26.51 -60.85 55.35
C GLU A 1026 -26.00 -62.00 54.50
N THR A 1027 -26.74 -62.39 53.46
CA THR A 1027 -26.26 -63.36 52.47
C THR A 1027 -26.48 -62.81 51.08
N ASN A 1028 -25.39 -62.61 50.35
CA ASN A 1028 -25.42 -62.20 48.95
C ASN A 1028 -25.34 -63.44 48.06
N TYR A 1029 -26.24 -63.54 47.09
CA TYR A 1029 -26.34 -64.60 46.10
C TYR A 1029 -26.09 -64.00 44.72
N THR A 1030 -25.12 -64.53 43.98
CA THR A 1030 -24.99 -64.21 42.56
C THR A 1030 -25.95 -65.10 41.79
N VAL A 1031 -27.03 -64.51 41.28
CA VAL A 1031 -28.13 -65.23 40.61
C VAL A 1031 -27.84 -65.43 39.12
N ILE A 1032 -27.23 -64.43 38.49
CA ILE A 1032 -26.72 -64.46 37.12
C ILE A 1032 -25.25 -64.08 37.20
N ASN A 1033 -24.36 -64.93 36.68
CA ASN A 1033 -22.92 -64.74 36.78
C ASN A 1033 -22.27 -64.80 35.39
N ASN A 1034 -21.81 -63.66 34.91
CA ASN A 1034 -21.06 -63.46 33.68
C ASN A 1034 -21.79 -64.07 32.47
N GLU A 1035 -23.07 -63.78 32.35
CA GLU A 1035 -23.87 -64.22 31.20
C GLU A 1035 -23.59 -63.36 29.96
N GLU A 1036 -23.82 -63.98 28.81
CA GLU A 1036 -23.75 -63.35 27.50
C GLU A 1036 -25.13 -63.38 26.86
N LEU A 1037 -25.64 -62.23 26.42
CA LEU A 1037 -26.89 -62.14 25.67
C LEU A 1037 -26.62 -61.78 24.21
N LEU A 1038 -26.93 -62.68 23.29
CA LEU A 1038 -26.91 -62.37 21.86
C LEU A 1038 -28.05 -61.40 21.52
N SER A 1039 -27.94 -60.74 20.36
CA SER A 1039 -28.99 -59.85 19.87
C SER A 1039 -30.32 -60.59 19.73
N GLY A 1040 -31.39 -59.97 20.27
CA GLY A 1040 -32.74 -60.51 20.27
C GLY A 1040 -32.97 -61.65 21.27
N GLU A 1041 -31.96 -62.01 22.07
CA GLU A 1041 -32.12 -62.99 23.14
C GLU A 1041 -32.59 -62.35 24.43
N GLY A 1042 -33.50 -63.05 25.10
CA GLY A 1042 -33.94 -62.72 26.45
C GLY A 1042 -33.59 -63.85 27.42
N LEU A 1043 -33.15 -63.48 28.61
CA LEU A 1043 -32.92 -64.39 29.73
C LEU A 1043 -33.98 -64.16 30.80
N ILE A 1044 -34.71 -65.22 31.14
CA ILE A 1044 -35.68 -65.20 32.23
C ILE A 1044 -35.24 -66.19 33.29
N VAL A 1045 -34.93 -65.67 34.48
CA VAL A 1045 -34.55 -66.49 35.64
C VAL A 1045 -35.61 -66.33 36.72
N SER A 1046 -36.20 -67.45 37.15
CA SER A 1046 -37.13 -67.47 38.27
C SER A 1046 -36.65 -68.46 39.32
N GLY A 1047 -36.84 -68.12 40.59
CA GLY A 1047 -36.47 -68.98 41.70
C GLY A 1047 -37.31 -68.70 42.93
N TRP A 1048 -37.04 -69.46 43.99
CA TRP A 1048 -37.74 -69.34 45.26
C TRP A 1048 -36.74 -69.13 46.39
N VAL A 1049 -37.09 -68.27 47.35
CA VAL A 1049 -36.29 -68.03 48.56
C VAL A 1049 -37.02 -68.62 49.75
N ASN A 1050 -36.27 -69.37 50.56
CA ASN A 1050 -36.72 -69.92 51.83
C ASN A 1050 -35.91 -69.37 53.01
N SER A 1051 -36.57 -69.32 54.17
CA SER A 1051 -35.99 -68.98 55.46
C SER A 1051 -36.10 -70.17 56.41
N SER A 1052 -35.07 -70.43 57.22
CA SER A 1052 -35.10 -71.51 58.21
C SER A 1052 -36.07 -71.29 59.38
N ILE A 1053 -36.62 -70.08 59.53
CA ILE A 1053 -37.56 -69.70 60.61
C ILE A 1053 -38.77 -68.90 60.10
N SER A 1054 -39.91 -69.04 60.79
CA SER A 1054 -41.26 -68.61 60.37
C SER A 1054 -41.78 -67.33 61.04
N ASP A 1055 -40.90 -66.51 61.63
CA ASP A 1055 -41.31 -65.27 62.30
C ASP A 1055 -40.17 -64.24 62.20
N ALA A 1056 -39.70 -64.02 60.95
CA ALA A 1056 -38.57 -63.16 60.64
C ALA A 1056 -38.92 -62.12 59.57
N ILE A 1057 -38.51 -60.88 59.81
CA ILE A 1057 -38.52 -59.82 58.80
C ILE A 1057 -37.20 -59.91 58.04
N ILE A 1058 -37.32 -60.26 56.77
CA ILE A 1058 -36.23 -60.43 55.83
C ILE A 1058 -36.33 -59.32 54.80
N ARG A 1059 -35.18 -58.81 54.42
CA ARG A 1059 -35.01 -57.58 53.68
C ARG A 1059 -34.16 -57.90 52.47
N TYR A 1060 -34.51 -57.46 51.26
CA TYR A 1060 -33.75 -57.82 50.06
C TYR A 1060 -33.33 -56.62 49.19
N ARG A 1061 -32.30 -56.84 48.37
CA ARG A 1061 -31.77 -55.89 47.37
C ARG A 1061 -31.32 -56.65 46.12
N TRP A 1062 -31.64 -56.10 44.95
CA TRP A 1062 -31.09 -56.52 43.66
C TRP A 1062 -29.97 -55.59 43.19
N THR A 1063 -28.97 -56.15 42.53
CA THR A 1063 -27.87 -55.39 41.90
C THR A 1063 -27.56 -55.99 40.54
N ILE A 1064 -27.64 -55.17 39.48
CA ILE A 1064 -27.34 -55.56 38.10
C ILE A 1064 -26.09 -54.79 37.64
N VAL A 1065 -25.18 -55.48 36.94
CA VAL A 1065 -23.99 -54.89 36.32
C VAL A 1065 -23.94 -55.32 34.86
N ILE A 1066 -23.91 -54.35 33.95
CA ILE A 1066 -23.79 -54.54 32.49
C ILE A 1066 -22.48 -53.85 32.03
N PRO A 1067 -21.47 -54.58 31.54
CA PRO A 1067 -20.22 -53.98 31.11
C PRO A 1067 -20.39 -53.07 29.89
N GLY A 1068 -19.89 -51.83 29.96
CA GLY A 1068 -19.97 -50.84 28.88
C GLY A 1068 -21.03 -49.74 29.09
N GLU A 1069 -21.94 -49.93 30.05
CA GLU A 1069 -22.69 -48.85 30.67
C GLU A 1069 -22.01 -48.56 32.02
N ASP A 1070 -21.51 -47.34 32.26
CA ASP A 1070 -20.99 -46.91 33.58
C ASP A 1070 -22.14 -46.72 34.58
N ILE A 1071 -22.93 -47.77 34.84
CA ILE A 1071 -24.12 -47.70 35.69
C ILE A 1071 -24.18 -48.92 36.62
N GLU A 1072 -23.86 -48.71 37.90
CA GLU A 1072 -24.28 -49.61 38.97
C GLU A 1072 -25.76 -49.30 39.28
N ILE A 1073 -26.68 -49.95 38.54
CA ILE A 1073 -28.11 -49.77 38.79
C ILE A 1073 -28.47 -50.60 40.02
N THR A 1074 -28.41 -49.93 41.16
CA THR A 1074 -29.05 -50.40 42.37
C THR A 1074 -30.48 -49.89 42.31
N ASP A 1075 -31.47 -50.78 42.17
CA ASP A 1075 -32.86 -50.38 42.40
C ASP A 1075 -32.97 -50.03 43.89
N LEU A 1076 -32.78 -48.75 44.20
CA LEU A 1076 -32.59 -48.17 45.54
C LEU A 1076 -33.94 -47.79 46.18
N GLU A 1077 -35.03 -48.40 45.74
CA GLU A 1077 -36.29 -48.37 46.49
C GLU A 1077 -36.25 -49.37 47.67
N PRO A 1078 -36.81 -48.99 48.82
CA PRO A 1078 -36.26 -49.33 50.13
C PRO A 1078 -36.37 -50.81 50.41
N ILE A 1079 -35.30 -51.34 51.03
CA ILE A 1079 -35.12 -52.73 51.46
C ILE A 1079 -36.47 -53.42 51.71
N SER A 1080 -36.96 -54.12 50.68
CA SER A 1080 -38.33 -54.60 50.68
C SER A 1080 -38.44 -55.73 51.69
N VAL A 1081 -39.42 -55.61 52.59
CA VAL A 1081 -39.58 -56.50 53.74
C VAL A 1081 -40.45 -57.68 53.33
N LEU A 1082 -39.84 -58.85 53.22
CA LEU A 1082 -40.51 -60.13 53.29
C LEU A 1082 -40.74 -60.52 54.74
N LYS A 1083 -41.98 -60.83 55.10
CA LYS A 1083 -42.32 -61.42 56.39
C LYS A 1083 -42.58 -62.91 56.21
N PHE A 1084 -41.76 -63.74 56.85
CA PHE A 1084 -41.83 -65.20 56.81
C PHE A 1084 -42.58 -65.74 58.02
#